data_AF-A0A381XI83-F1
#
_entry.id   AF-A0A381XI83-F1
#
_cell.length_a   1.000
_cell.length_b   1.000
_cell.length_c   1.000
_cell.angle_alpha   90.00
_cell.angle_beta   90.00
_cell.angle_gamma   90.00
#
_symmetry.space_group_name_H-M   'P 1'
#
loop_
_entity.id
_entity.type
_entity.pdbx_description
1 polymer ?
#
loop_
_entity_poly.entity_id
_entity_poly.type
_entity_poly.pdbx_seq_one_letter_code
_entity_poly.pdbx_strand_id
1 'polypeptide(L)'
;PEPDSLRNYVEERYDTNPLEEDSDGDLIADRYEIAFGQIQLGVHCGVPVFGTLTLQAPYSEHMSGHGDRTWFEEDMDSDGRLNGPGDWDTDGDGMPDGFEYCYALDSAGDRFLNPANATDAYGDTDEDGLNNVEEYEVAYTWGPNNFTSPLDADTDNDDMPDGWEHMSGIHPNDGSNADEDPDFDGYDADGDGGVRYSDLIGVTTVHAISVEVGDYVQVNSTVLWVRTVQSSQYVNIPIKTLTAGWVYSINIDIGQEVTSRIQDLAIVVEENERFTNLDEYNARDRDNDGFVDGRSTDPLVADTDGDGLIDGIEVIGWTIRIVDQGVKDVHVRSDPGAFDTDRDGLSDAAEYYDFFTNATDRDTDSDGLEDFTEAIDGFIWNGSVYFTNASSHDTDLDGLSDGEEVVDGLDQYITHANNPDSDDDGLFDGSEVLNIPRPWQGATNPLNNDTDGDGQPDGWEMQIFSVQHNTKSHSLWITVTNWLPPGCQSMFECGLGPGGWVWSSYLGGFSTSGDRDGDGQMDPKYFLHEMNLSGFTIPANGRWALNPAWGSLPDSAFDIDNDTLMNTLEAPNRWDTNPVDDDTDGDRLPDGWEVHYSELSLSLGLVDNNTLSAVGARGPMDPKMDDSDVDGIDDGQEDFDGDGLNRTHLLYRYCPGWDDPQNSECHIDPTSEAGNDFYDDLENFTNFEEYQNGTNPVNPDTDGDQWFDGSEVYHQDQDGDGMWAGWEYYFGFDPFDPADANIDSDGDGHLNKCENKWNTNPKSAISFPGQGELCSEFD
;
A
#
# COMPACT_ATOMS: atom_id res chain seq x y z
N PRO A 1 85.76 5.28 3.52
CA PRO A 1 84.82 5.83 2.52
C PRO A 1 85.52 5.85 1.16
N GLU A 2 85.04 5.05 0.22
CA GLU A 2 85.44 5.25 -1.18
C GLU A 2 84.89 6.63 -1.60
N PRO A 3 85.69 7.50 -2.22
CA PRO A 3 85.19 8.78 -2.73
C PRO A 3 84.15 8.52 -3.84
N ASP A 4 83.12 9.35 -3.90
CA ASP A 4 81.99 9.42 -4.86
C ASP A 4 82.37 9.52 -6.36
N SER A 5 83.66 9.34 -6.68
CA SER A 5 84.33 9.41 -7.98
C SER A 5 84.47 10.81 -8.59
N LEU A 6 83.96 11.86 -7.94
CA LEU A 6 84.28 13.25 -8.26
C LEU A 6 85.65 13.63 -7.64
N ARG A 7 86.21 14.77 -8.06
CA ARG A 7 87.51 15.23 -7.54
C ARG A 7 87.25 16.33 -6.53
N ASN A 8 87.93 16.29 -5.38
CA ASN A 8 87.76 17.27 -4.30
C ASN A 8 87.88 18.76 -4.65
N TYR A 9 88.66 19.13 -5.66
CA TYR A 9 88.74 20.54 -6.08
C TYR A 9 87.55 20.98 -6.97
N VAL A 10 86.79 20.01 -7.48
CA VAL A 10 85.54 20.19 -8.22
C VAL A 10 84.38 20.25 -7.22
N GLU A 11 84.34 19.35 -6.24
CA GLU A 11 83.40 19.41 -5.10
C GLU A 11 83.47 20.78 -4.38
N GLU A 12 84.68 21.24 -4.01
CA GLU A 12 84.87 22.56 -3.37
C GLU A 12 84.37 23.74 -4.23
N ARG A 13 84.25 23.54 -5.55
CA ARG A 13 83.84 24.59 -6.48
C ARG A 13 82.32 24.75 -6.58
N TYR A 14 81.59 23.65 -6.50
CA TYR A 14 80.13 23.59 -6.60
C TYR A 14 79.46 23.36 -5.23
N ASP A 15 80.25 23.41 -4.14
CA ASP A 15 79.80 23.20 -2.76
C ASP A 15 79.20 21.79 -2.48
N THR A 16 79.69 20.77 -3.20
CA THR A 16 79.18 19.39 -3.12
C THR A 16 79.92 18.54 -2.08
N ASN A 17 79.28 17.47 -1.61
CA ASN A 17 79.76 16.66 -0.49
C ASN A 17 80.67 15.50 -0.97
N PRO A 18 81.97 15.48 -0.60
CA PRO A 18 82.96 14.46 -1.02
C PRO A 18 82.69 13.01 -0.56
N LEU A 19 81.58 12.78 0.15
CA LEU A 19 81.20 11.50 0.74
C LEU A 19 79.84 11.00 0.23
N GLU A 20 79.11 11.81 -0.53
CA GLU A 20 77.80 11.50 -1.07
C GLU A 20 77.91 11.51 -2.60
N GLU A 21 77.23 10.58 -3.28
CA GLU A 21 77.30 10.51 -4.75
C GLU A 21 76.43 11.58 -5.43
N ASP A 22 75.43 12.08 -4.72
CA ASP A 22 74.41 13.04 -5.11
C ASP A 22 74.27 13.99 -3.89
N SER A 23 74.71 15.23 -4.05
CA SER A 23 74.95 16.17 -2.94
C SER A 23 73.78 17.11 -2.64
N ASP A 24 72.99 17.44 -3.64
CA ASP A 24 71.73 18.21 -3.55
C ASP A 24 70.51 17.29 -3.44
N GLY A 25 70.65 16.00 -3.71
CA GLY A 25 69.62 14.99 -3.52
C GLY A 25 68.56 15.05 -4.60
N ASP A 26 68.91 15.51 -5.80
CA ASP A 26 67.99 15.76 -6.91
C ASP A 26 67.70 14.53 -7.78
N LEU A 27 68.28 13.36 -7.45
CA LEU A 27 68.23 12.06 -8.16
C LEU A 27 69.33 11.85 -9.22
N ILE A 28 70.23 12.80 -9.44
CA ILE A 28 71.41 12.65 -10.27
C ILE A 28 72.69 12.73 -9.42
N ALA A 29 73.64 11.85 -9.70
CA ALA A 29 74.95 11.95 -9.06
C ALA A 29 75.79 13.12 -9.62
N ASP A 30 76.47 13.88 -8.76
CA ASP A 30 77.26 15.09 -9.09
C ASP A 30 78.16 14.95 -10.33
N ARG A 31 78.71 13.74 -10.53
CA ARG A 31 79.63 13.42 -11.63
C ARG A 31 78.97 13.44 -13.01
N TYR A 32 77.67 13.18 -13.07
CA TYR A 32 76.89 13.05 -14.31
C TYR A 32 76.38 14.41 -14.78
N GLU A 33 76.10 15.33 -13.87
CA GLU A 33 75.64 16.68 -14.23
C GLU A 33 76.71 17.48 -14.93
N ILE A 34 77.98 17.37 -14.49
CA ILE A 34 79.11 18.03 -15.14
C ILE A 34 79.71 17.24 -16.33
N ALA A 35 79.09 16.13 -16.70
CA ALA A 35 79.55 15.29 -17.81
C ALA A 35 79.18 15.91 -19.18
N PHE A 36 79.87 15.48 -20.24
CA PHE A 36 79.61 15.94 -21.60
C PHE A 36 79.37 14.76 -22.53
N GLY A 37 78.23 14.77 -23.22
CA GLY A 37 77.86 13.73 -24.18
C GLY A 37 77.15 12.55 -23.52
N GLN A 38 77.27 11.35 -24.13
CA GLN A 38 76.57 10.16 -23.63
C GLN A 38 77.18 9.62 -22.34
N ILE A 39 76.35 9.50 -21.30
CA ILE A 39 76.66 8.88 -20.02
C ILE A 39 76.01 7.50 -19.92
N GLN A 40 76.57 6.65 -19.06
CA GLN A 40 76.04 5.33 -18.75
C GLN A 40 75.59 5.31 -17.30
N LEU A 41 74.28 5.15 -17.11
CA LEU A 41 73.60 5.14 -15.82
C LEU A 41 73.31 3.71 -15.40
N GLY A 42 73.67 3.37 -14.16
CA GLY A 42 73.29 2.11 -13.50
C GLY A 42 72.05 2.25 -12.61
N VAL A 43 71.66 3.50 -12.32
CA VAL A 43 70.46 3.93 -11.61
C VAL A 43 69.89 5.11 -12.40
N HIS A 44 68.59 5.12 -12.65
CA HIS A 44 67.86 6.20 -13.32
C HIS A 44 66.58 6.42 -12.49
N CYS A 45 66.32 7.66 -12.04
CA CYS A 45 65.15 8.02 -11.22
C CYS A 45 65.03 7.24 -9.92
N GLY A 46 66.15 7.10 -9.20
CA GLY A 46 66.20 6.30 -7.97
C GLY A 46 66.10 4.78 -8.17
N VAL A 47 65.80 4.30 -9.39
CA VAL A 47 65.60 2.87 -9.69
C VAL A 47 66.83 2.26 -10.39
N PRO A 48 67.36 1.11 -9.91
CA PRO A 48 68.45 0.42 -10.59
C PRO A 48 68.00 -0.14 -11.94
N VAL A 49 68.65 0.29 -13.03
CA VAL A 49 68.32 -0.18 -14.38
C VAL A 49 68.96 -1.55 -14.67
N PHE A 50 68.25 -2.41 -15.40
CA PHE A 50 68.75 -3.75 -15.75
C PHE A 50 69.83 -3.66 -16.84
N GLY A 51 71.08 -3.37 -16.44
CA GLY A 51 72.22 -3.17 -17.35
C GLY A 51 72.84 -1.79 -17.19
N THR A 52 72.92 -1.04 -18.28
CA THR A 52 73.35 0.37 -18.28
C THR A 52 72.49 1.14 -19.27
N LEU A 53 71.77 2.16 -18.79
CA LEU A 53 71.02 3.08 -19.63
C LEU A 53 71.99 4.12 -20.21
N THR A 54 71.90 4.40 -21.53
CA THR A 54 72.78 5.39 -22.18
C THR A 54 71.97 6.62 -22.58
N LEU A 55 72.12 7.71 -21.81
CA LEU A 55 71.46 9.01 -22.05
C LEU A 55 72.51 10.11 -22.30
N GLN A 56 72.10 11.23 -22.87
CA GLN A 56 72.96 12.44 -22.92
C GLN A 56 72.99 13.07 -21.53
N ALA A 57 74.16 13.52 -21.05
CA ALA A 57 74.25 14.26 -19.79
C ALA A 57 73.35 15.51 -19.82
N PRO A 58 72.70 15.88 -18.69
CA PRO A 58 71.61 16.87 -18.62
C PRO A 58 71.95 18.18 -19.33
N TYR A 59 73.11 18.77 -19.02
CA TYR A 59 73.50 20.09 -19.53
C TYR A 59 74.40 20.06 -20.78
N SER A 60 74.47 18.94 -21.49
CA SER A 60 75.38 18.78 -22.64
C SER A 60 75.15 19.82 -23.74
N GLU A 61 73.94 20.34 -23.88
CA GLU A 61 73.56 21.33 -24.89
C GLU A 61 74.10 22.75 -24.61
N HIS A 62 74.36 23.08 -23.35
CA HIS A 62 74.95 24.35 -22.93
C HIS A 62 76.49 24.36 -23.02
N MET A 63 77.10 23.23 -23.36
CA MET A 63 78.55 23.07 -23.45
C MET A 63 79.04 23.08 -24.90
N SER A 64 80.04 23.90 -25.23
CA SER A 64 80.62 23.94 -26.58
C SER A 64 81.54 22.74 -26.92
N GLY A 65 81.89 21.93 -25.92
CA GLY A 65 82.70 20.73 -26.05
C GLY A 65 83.17 20.17 -24.70
N HIS A 66 83.85 19.02 -24.75
CA HIS A 66 84.35 18.37 -23.53
C HIS A 66 85.31 19.29 -22.74
N GLY A 67 84.91 19.66 -21.53
CA GLY A 67 85.68 20.50 -20.60
C GLY A 67 85.32 21.99 -20.61
N ASP A 68 84.33 22.41 -21.41
CA ASP A 68 83.69 23.71 -21.26
C ASP A 68 82.92 23.75 -19.93
N ARG A 69 83.04 24.84 -19.17
CA ARG A 69 82.38 24.97 -17.85
C ARG A 69 81.81 26.37 -17.63
N THR A 70 81.71 27.18 -18.68
CA THR A 70 81.31 28.58 -18.53
C THR A 70 79.86 28.74 -18.09
N TRP A 71 78.98 27.81 -18.51
CA TRP A 71 77.57 27.82 -18.14
C TRP A 71 77.37 27.48 -16.66
N PHE A 72 78.08 26.49 -16.12
CA PHE A 72 78.12 26.18 -14.69
C PHE A 72 78.86 27.23 -13.81
N GLU A 73 79.24 28.40 -14.37
CA GLU A 73 79.71 29.56 -13.60
C GLU A 73 78.63 30.65 -13.51
N GLU A 74 77.48 30.42 -14.13
CA GLU A 74 76.28 31.24 -14.06
C GLU A 74 75.40 30.78 -12.88
N ASP A 75 74.40 31.59 -12.58
CA ASP A 75 73.43 31.45 -11.51
C ASP A 75 72.11 31.93 -12.15
N MET A 76 71.31 30.99 -12.63
CA MET A 76 70.20 31.27 -13.54
C MET A 76 68.95 31.75 -12.80
N ASP A 77 68.64 31.16 -11.64
CA ASP A 77 67.51 31.52 -10.79
C ASP A 77 67.82 32.64 -9.77
N SER A 78 69.11 32.98 -9.61
CA SER A 78 69.61 34.00 -8.67
C SER A 78 69.46 33.63 -7.18
N ASP A 79 69.46 32.34 -6.82
CA ASP A 79 69.44 31.88 -5.42
C ASP A 79 70.82 31.96 -4.73
N GLY A 80 71.89 32.16 -5.52
CA GLY A 80 73.27 32.27 -5.08
C GLY A 80 74.08 30.97 -5.12
N ARG A 81 73.53 29.90 -5.69
CA ARG A 81 74.23 28.69 -6.11
C ARG A 81 74.65 28.84 -7.59
N LEU A 82 75.49 27.92 -8.04
CA LEU A 82 75.95 27.91 -9.43
C LEU A 82 75.31 26.70 -10.08
N ASN A 83 74.81 26.86 -11.31
CA ASN A 83 74.16 25.77 -12.05
C ASN A 83 74.98 24.47 -11.98
N GLY A 84 74.29 23.32 -11.90
CA GLY A 84 74.87 21.98 -11.81
C GLY A 84 74.88 21.42 -10.37
N PRO A 85 75.89 20.61 -9.98
CA PRO A 85 75.75 19.54 -8.97
C PRO A 85 75.63 19.94 -7.50
N GLY A 86 75.46 21.21 -7.21
CA GLY A 86 75.14 21.68 -5.87
C GLY A 86 73.94 22.60 -5.86
N ASP A 87 73.27 22.71 -7.00
CA ASP A 87 72.09 23.50 -7.25
C ASP A 87 70.95 22.55 -7.58
N TRP A 88 69.93 22.58 -6.73
CA TRP A 88 68.88 21.56 -6.75
C TRP A 88 67.83 21.85 -7.83
N ASP A 89 67.66 23.12 -8.21
CA ASP A 89 66.68 23.63 -9.18
C ASP A 89 67.34 24.80 -9.92
N THR A 90 67.97 24.49 -11.06
CA THR A 90 68.84 25.42 -11.79
C THR A 90 68.05 26.61 -12.36
N ASP A 91 66.77 26.45 -12.71
CA ASP A 91 65.98 27.52 -13.35
C ASP A 91 64.91 28.16 -12.44
N GLY A 92 64.72 27.62 -11.24
CA GLY A 92 63.94 28.18 -10.16
C GLY A 92 62.44 27.97 -10.28
N ASP A 93 62.00 26.91 -10.98
CA ASP A 93 60.58 26.64 -11.21
C ASP A 93 59.92 25.72 -10.17
N GLY A 94 60.71 25.20 -9.23
CA GLY A 94 60.25 24.38 -8.11
C GLY A 94 60.38 22.88 -8.34
N MET A 95 60.84 22.44 -9.51
CA MET A 95 61.19 21.05 -9.79
C MET A 95 62.70 20.82 -9.63
N PRO A 96 63.14 19.66 -9.12
CA PRO A 96 64.55 19.32 -9.12
C PRO A 96 65.08 19.03 -10.53
N ASP A 97 66.30 19.50 -10.80
CA ASP A 97 67.05 19.23 -12.03
C ASP A 97 67.06 17.75 -12.40
N GLY A 98 67.25 16.88 -11.40
CA GLY A 98 67.27 15.45 -11.59
C GLY A 98 65.91 14.80 -11.83
N PHE A 99 64.81 15.37 -11.32
CA PHE A 99 63.45 14.94 -11.64
C PHE A 99 63.10 15.27 -13.10
N GLU A 100 63.39 16.50 -13.52
CA GLU A 100 63.16 16.93 -14.90
C GLU A 100 64.03 16.17 -15.89
N TYR A 101 65.29 15.87 -15.54
CA TYR A 101 66.13 15.01 -16.37
C TYR A 101 65.59 13.58 -16.48
N CYS A 102 64.95 13.11 -15.40
CA CYS A 102 64.39 11.78 -15.30
C CYS A 102 63.21 11.56 -16.23
N TYR A 103 62.27 12.50 -16.18
CA TYR A 103 61.05 12.53 -16.98
C TYR A 103 61.20 13.39 -18.24
N ALA A 104 62.43 13.76 -18.60
CA ALA A 104 62.75 14.65 -19.72
C ALA A 104 62.11 14.30 -21.06
N LEU A 105 61.90 13.01 -21.33
CA LEU A 105 61.58 12.51 -22.67
C LEU A 105 60.23 11.79 -22.66
N ASP A 106 59.36 12.18 -23.57
CA ASP A 106 58.09 11.51 -23.79
C ASP A 106 58.24 10.13 -24.47
N SER A 107 57.11 9.44 -24.66
CA SER A 107 57.03 8.16 -25.37
C SER A 107 57.52 8.22 -26.83
N ALA A 108 57.57 9.40 -27.45
CA ALA A 108 58.10 9.64 -28.80
C ALA A 108 59.61 9.95 -28.81
N GLY A 109 60.21 10.19 -27.63
CA GLY A 109 61.59 10.57 -27.44
C GLY A 109 61.85 12.07 -27.64
N ASP A 110 60.79 12.89 -27.64
CA ASP A 110 60.88 14.34 -27.67
C ASP A 110 61.03 14.88 -26.24
N ARG A 111 61.87 15.92 -26.06
CA ARG A 111 62.11 16.52 -24.75
C ARG A 111 61.02 17.53 -24.42
N PHE A 112 60.39 17.40 -23.26
CA PHE A 112 59.38 18.35 -22.78
C PHE A 112 59.72 18.96 -21.41
N LEU A 113 60.44 18.25 -20.52
CA LEU A 113 61.06 18.82 -19.31
C LEU A 113 62.53 19.15 -19.54
N ASN A 114 62.95 20.31 -19.03
CA ASN A 114 64.31 20.80 -19.19
C ASN A 114 64.75 21.65 -17.99
N PRO A 115 65.79 21.21 -17.25
CA PRO A 115 66.36 21.90 -16.08
C PRO A 115 66.97 23.30 -16.29
N ALA A 116 66.68 23.94 -17.41
CA ALA A 116 67.15 25.26 -17.78
C ALA A 116 66.02 26.11 -18.40
N ASN A 117 64.77 25.65 -18.29
CA ASN A 117 63.56 26.26 -18.83
C ASN A 117 62.36 26.17 -17.85
N ALA A 118 62.27 27.14 -16.94
CA ALA A 118 61.19 27.32 -15.96
C ALA A 118 59.73 27.41 -16.45
N THR A 119 59.45 27.23 -17.75
CA THR A 119 58.09 27.29 -18.31
C THR A 119 57.44 25.93 -18.52
N ASP A 120 58.22 24.85 -18.48
CA ASP A 120 57.68 23.49 -18.65
C ASP A 120 57.10 22.91 -17.35
N ALA A 121 57.38 23.47 -16.17
CA ALA A 121 56.64 23.21 -14.92
C ALA A 121 55.11 23.25 -15.04
N TYR A 122 54.56 24.17 -15.84
CA TYR A 122 53.10 24.41 -15.92
C TYR A 122 52.37 23.49 -16.91
N GLY A 123 53.08 22.60 -17.59
CA GLY A 123 52.48 21.63 -18.50
C GLY A 123 51.85 20.46 -17.73
N ASP A 124 50.81 19.87 -18.32
CA ASP A 124 50.20 18.61 -17.89
C ASP A 124 50.23 17.73 -19.14
N THR A 125 51.08 16.70 -19.13
CA THR A 125 51.49 15.98 -20.34
C THR A 125 50.68 14.70 -20.56
N ASP A 126 50.24 14.08 -19.47
CA ASP A 126 49.40 12.90 -19.37
C ASP A 126 47.91 13.20 -19.14
N GLU A 127 47.56 14.48 -18.93
CA GLU A 127 46.18 14.99 -18.83
C GLU A 127 45.38 14.38 -17.66
N ASP A 128 46.06 14.11 -16.54
CA ASP A 128 45.48 13.47 -15.35
C ASP A 128 44.95 14.47 -14.30
N GLY A 129 45.31 15.76 -14.46
CA GLY A 129 44.89 16.85 -13.59
C GLY A 129 46.01 17.45 -12.74
N LEU A 130 47.22 16.89 -12.74
CA LEU A 130 48.41 17.48 -12.13
C LEU A 130 49.32 18.07 -13.20
N ASN A 131 49.84 19.27 -12.94
CA ASN A 131 50.94 19.78 -13.76
C ASN A 131 52.29 19.17 -13.32
N ASN A 132 53.30 19.29 -14.17
CA ASN A 132 54.60 18.67 -13.96
C ASN A 132 55.28 19.06 -12.63
N VAL A 133 55.03 20.27 -12.10
CA VAL A 133 55.55 20.64 -10.78
C VAL A 133 54.71 20.04 -9.65
N GLU A 134 53.37 20.03 -9.77
CA GLU A 134 52.45 19.41 -8.82
C GLU A 134 52.73 17.91 -8.64
N GLU A 135 53.08 17.21 -9.73
CA GLU A 135 53.56 15.82 -9.73
C GLU A 135 54.75 15.59 -8.77
N TYR A 136 55.71 16.52 -8.76
CA TYR A 136 56.81 16.49 -7.81
C TYR A 136 56.36 16.89 -6.39
N GLU A 137 55.46 17.88 -6.26
CA GLU A 137 54.97 18.36 -4.98
C GLU A 137 54.21 17.30 -4.17
N VAL A 138 53.66 16.26 -4.82
CA VAL A 138 53.08 15.07 -4.18
C VAL A 138 54.05 14.47 -3.15
N ALA A 139 55.36 14.48 -3.44
CA ALA A 139 56.40 14.00 -2.53
C ALA A 139 56.55 14.81 -1.24
N TYR A 140 56.11 16.07 -1.21
CA TYR A 140 56.10 16.86 0.03
C TYR A 140 55.06 16.36 1.04
N THR A 141 53.97 15.79 0.55
CA THR A 141 52.89 15.23 1.37
C THR A 141 53.19 13.79 1.77
N TRP A 142 53.63 12.97 0.81
CA TRP A 142 53.73 11.51 0.99
C TRP A 142 55.16 10.99 1.21
N GLY A 143 56.16 11.83 0.97
CA GLY A 143 57.58 11.55 1.22
C GLY A 143 58.44 11.65 -0.03
N PRO A 144 59.77 11.84 0.13
CA PRO A 144 60.68 12.24 -0.96
C PRO A 144 60.89 11.20 -2.07
N ASN A 145 60.33 10.00 -1.95
CA ASN A 145 60.42 8.94 -2.97
C ASN A 145 59.04 8.60 -3.57
N ASN A 146 57.99 9.33 -3.21
CA ASN A 146 56.60 9.06 -3.58
C ASN A 146 56.04 10.23 -4.42
N PHE A 147 56.85 10.76 -5.34
CA PHE A 147 56.35 11.64 -6.40
C PHE A 147 55.67 10.80 -7.48
N THR A 148 54.84 11.45 -8.28
CA THR A 148 54.15 10.87 -9.43
C THR A 148 54.94 11.12 -10.71
N SER A 149 54.55 10.43 -11.79
CA SER A 149 55.22 10.46 -13.08
C SER A 149 54.48 11.38 -14.04
N PRO A 150 55.08 12.51 -14.51
CA PRO A 150 54.45 13.44 -15.48
C PRO A 150 54.24 12.88 -16.90
N LEU A 151 54.33 11.57 -17.06
CA LEU A 151 54.23 10.81 -18.31
C LEU A 151 53.20 9.68 -18.20
N ASP A 152 52.72 9.40 -16.99
CA ASP A 152 51.89 8.25 -16.68
C ASP A 152 50.79 8.72 -15.74
N ALA A 153 49.57 8.81 -16.25
CA ALA A 153 48.43 9.32 -15.50
C ALA A 153 48.07 8.50 -14.25
N ASP A 154 48.61 7.29 -14.12
CA ASP A 154 48.38 6.34 -13.02
C ASP A 154 49.74 5.69 -12.69
N THR A 155 50.49 6.31 -11.78
CA THR A 155 51.88 5.98 -11.48
C THR A 155 52.02 4.57 -10.90
N ASP A 156 51.07 4.10 -10.10
CA ASP A 156 51.14 2.81 -9.42
C ASP A 156 50.29 1.70 -10.04
N ASN A 157 49.53 2.03 -11.09
CA ASN A 157 48.74 1.15 -11.94
C ASN A 157 47.58 0.47 -11.20
N ASP A 158 46.83 1.23 -10.42
CA ASP A 158 45.65 0.76 -9.68
C ASP A 158 44.30 1.19 -10.30
N ASP A 159 44.35 1.75 -11.51
CA ASP A 159 43.22 2.28 -12.30
C ASP A 159 42.64 3.61 -11.76
N MET A 160 43.26 4.24 -10.74
CA MET A 160 42.99 5.60 -10.28
C MET A 160 44.09 6.58 -10.77
N PRO A 161 43.75 7.78 -11.28
CA PRO A 161 44.74 8.74 -11.71
C PRO A 161 45.36 9.51 -10.56
N ASP A 162 46.64 9.82 -10.71
CA ASP A 162 47.46 10.46 -9.69
C ASP A 162 46.84 11.80 -9.24
N GLY A 163 46.34 12.60 -10.20
CA GLY A 163 45.66 13.85 -9.91
C GLY A 163 44.35 13.74 -9.17
N TRP A 164 43.55 12.72 -9.45
CA TRP A 164 42.32 12.49 -8.68
C TRP A 164 42.65 12.09 -7.25
N GLU A 165 43.57 11.13 -7.07
CA GLU A 165 43.98 10.68 -5.75
C GLU A 165 44.56 11.83 -4.92
N HIS A 166 45.44 12.65 -5.51
CA HIS A 166 46.04 13.79 -4.84
C HIS A 166 44.99 14.81 -4.37
N MET A 167 44.00 15.12 -5.22
CA MET A 167 42.92 16.05 -4.89
C MET A 167 41.98 15.49 -3.82
N SER A 168 41.71 14.18 -3.86
CA SER A 168 40.87 13.46 -2.89
C SER A 168 41.59 13.13 -1.58
N GLY A 169 42.91 13.38 -1.49
CA GLY A 169 43.71 13.08 -0.30
C GLY A 169 44.08 11.60 -0.13
N ILE A 170 43.95 10.82 -1.20
CA ILE A 170 44.43 9.44 -1.34
C ILE A 170 45.91 9.47 -1.80
N HIS A 171 46.63 8.37 -1.63
CA HIS A 171 48.08 8.33 -1.88
C HIS A 171 48.39 7.90 -3.33
N PRO A 172 48.82 8.80 -4.24
CA PRO A 172 48.95 8.56 -5.70
C PRO A 172 50.02 7.57 -6.19
N ASN A 173 50.63 6.84 -5.27
CA ASN A 173 51.78 5.96 -5.54
C ASN A 173 51.78 4.79 -4.55
N ASP A 174 50.60 4.45 -4.04
CA ASP A 174 50.31 3.29 -3.21
C ASP A 174 49.03 2.60 -3.69
N GLY A 175 49.16 1.86 -4.80
CA GLY A 175 48.05 1.17 -5.45
C GLY A 175 47.39 0.04 -4.65
N SER A 176 47.73 -0.10 -3.36
CA SER A 176 46.97 -0.96 -2.44
C SER A 176 45.77 -0.24 -1.81
N ASN A 177 45.70 1.08 -1.94
CA ASN A 177 44.63 1.90 -1.40
C ASN A 177 43.34 1.85 -2.26
N ALA A 178 43.41 1.41 -3.53
CA ALA A 178 42.23 1.24 -4.40
C ALA A 178 41.13 0.37 -3.79
N ASP A 179 41.52 -0.70 -3.08
CA ASP A 179 40.60 -1.65 -2.43
C ASP A 179 40.15 -1.19 -1.03
N GLU A 180 40.67 -0.06 -0.53
CA GLU A 180 40.29 0.51 0.76
C GLU A 180 38.96 1.26 0.66
N ASP A 181 38.24 1.33 1.78
CA ASP A 181 36.98 2.06 1.96
C ASP A 181 37.13 2.79 3.31
N PRO A 182 37.68 4.02 3.30
CA PRO A 182 38.07 4.74 4.52
C PRO A 182 36.90 5.27 5.35
N ASP A 183 35.77 5.56 4.71
CA ASP A 183 34.62 6.24 5.31
C ASP A 183 33.41 5.32 5.57
N PHE A 184 33.44 4.07 5.07
CA PHE A 184 32.49 2.98 5.34
C PHE A 184 31.07 3.31 4.92
N ASP A 185 30.90 3.78 3.70
CA ASP A 185 29.63 4.28 3.17
C ASP A 185 28.93 3.29 2.20
N GLY A 186 29.54 2.14 1.93
CA GLY A 186 28.92 1.01 1.22
C GLY A 186 27.58 0.54 1.80
N TYR A 187 26.75 -0.08 0.95
CA TYR A 187 25.32 -0.31 1.21
C TYR A 187 24.87 -1.76 0.93
N ASP A 188 24.23 -2.38 1.93
CA ASP A 188 23.57 -3.71 1.87
C ASP A 188 22.31 -3.65 0.99
N ALA A 189 22.50 -3.76 -0.32
CA ALA A 189 21.47 -3.51 -1.32
C ALA A 189 20.46 -4.65 -1.45
N ASP A 190 20.88 -5.88 -1.16
CA ASP A 190 19.98 -7.05 -1.18
C ASP A 190 19.31 -7.34 0.18
N GLY A 191 19.76 -6.66 1.25
CA GLY A 191 19.17 -6.68 2.59
C GLY A 191 19.45 -7.96 3.37
N ASP A 192 20.48 -8.71 2.99
CA ASP A 192 20.86 -9.98 3.61
C ASP A 192 21.98 -9.84 4.68
N GLY A 193 22.65 -8.68 4.71
CA GLY A 193 23.71 -8.29 5.64
C GLY A 193 23.24 -7.93 7.06
N GLY A 194 21.94 -7.70 7.23
CA GLY A 194 21.32 -7.32 8.50
C GLY A 194 21.46 -8.34 9.65
N VAL A 195 22.16 -7.95 10.72
CA VAL A 195 22.34 -8.78 11.93
C VAL A 195 21.18 -8.57 12.91
N ARG A 196 20.17 -9.45 12.84
CA ARG A 196 18.90 -9.33 13.58
C ARG A 196 18.74 -10.38 14.70
N TYR A 197 18.04 -10.03 15.78
CA TYR A 197 17.59 -10.99 16.80
C TYR A 197 16.14 -11.45 16.55
N SER A 198 15.99 -12.45 15.69
CA SER A 198 14.67 -12.92 15.25
C SER A 198 13.88 -13.72 16.28
N ASP A 199 14.44 -14.22 17.38
CA ASP A 199 13.66 -14.99 18.37
C ASP A 199 12.93 -14.11 19.40
N LEU A 200 13.33 -12.84 19.57
CA LEU A 200 12.87 -11.84 20.55
C LEU A 200 11.92 -12.36 21.65
N ILE A 201 12.49 -13.02 22.68
CA ILE A 201 11.72 -13.57 23.80
C ILE A 201 11.80 -12.60 24.99
N GLY A 202 10.73 -11.84 25.24
CA GLY A 202 10.65 -10.91 26.36
C GLY A 202 11.66 -9.74 26.29
N VAL A 203 11.79 -9.00 27.38
CA VAL A 203 12.70 -7.83 27.47
C VAL A 203 14.14 -8.29 27.27
N THR A 204 14.76 -7.80 26.20
CA THR A 204 16.10 -8.20 25.75
C THR A 204 16.98 -6.95 25.64
N THR A 205 18.16 -6.99 26.26
CA THR A 205 19.11 -5.85 26.28
C THR A 205 20.45 -6.27 25.69
N VAL A 206 21.15 -5.37 25.01
CA VAL A 206 22.50 -5.64 24.51
C VAL A 206 23.47 -5.75 25.68
N HIS A 207 24.21 -6.86 25.73
CA HIS A 207 25.14 -7.16 26.81
C HIS A 207 26.58 -6.77 26.47
N ALA A 208 27.03 -7.11 25.26
CA ALA A 208 28.37 -6.86 24.77
C ALA A 208 28.38 -6.89 23.24
N ILE A 209 29.22 -6.07 22.64
CA ILE A 209 29.51 -6.08 21.20
C ILE A 209 30.92 -6.68 21.06
N SER A 210 31.11 -7.64 20.14
CA SER A 210 32.35 -8.42 20.01
C SER A 210 33.20 -8.03 18.80
N VAL A 211 32.72 -7.09 17.99
CA VAL A 211 33.34 -6.59 16.76
C VAL A 211 33.37 -5.06 16.80
N GLU A 212 34.25 -4.47 16.02
CA GLU A 212 34.31 -3.03 15.77
C GLU A 212 33.96 -2.75 14.29
N VAL A 213 33.61 -1.50 13.95
CA VAL A 213 33.42 -1.09 12.56
C VAL A 213 34.75 -1.28 11.80
N GLY A 214 34.68 -1.82 10.59
CA GLY A 214 35.84 -2.24 9.80
C GLY A 214 36.38 -3.64 10.13
N ASP A 215 35.78 -4.41 11.03
CA ASP A 215 36.15 -5.82 11.22
C ASP A 215 35.54 -6.71 10.12
N TYR A 216 36.36 -7.56 9.48
CA TYR A 216 35.88 -8.62 8.60
C TYR A 216 35.33 -9.81 9.41
N VAL A 217 34.09 -10.21 9.13
CA VAL A 217 33.40 -11.33 9.79
C VAL A 217 33.03 -12.44 8.80
N GLN A 218 33.20 -13.70 9.22
CA GLN A 218 32.75 -14.86 8.44
C GLN A 218 31.30 -15.23 8.78
N VAL A 219 30.60 -15.89 7.85
CA VAL A 219 29.27 -16.50 8.08
C VAL A 219 29.23 -17.24 9.42
N ASN A 220 28.18 -17.01 10.23
CA ASN A 220 27.98 -17.57 11.57
C ASN A 220 28.98 -17.13 12.66
N SER A 221 29.77 -16.08 12.42
CA SER A 221 30.59 -15.44 13.45
C SER A 221 29.71 -14.65 14.43
N THR A 222 30.11 -14.58 15.70
CA THR A 222 29.34 -13.86 16.72
C THR A 222 29.69 -12.38 16.67
N VAL A 223 28.70 -11.54 16.36
CA VAL A 223 28.85 -10.09 16.24
C VAL A 223 28.62 -9.43 17.61
N LEU A 224 27.52 -9.79 18.26
CA LEU A 224 27.14 -9.23 19.56
C LEU A 224 26.44 -10.26 20.46
N TRP A 225 26.32 -9.93 21.74
CA TRP A 225 25.63 -10.73 22.74
C TRP A 225 24.44 -9.96 23.27
N VAL A 226 23.25 -10.57 23.19
CA VAL A 226 22.05 -10.05 23.84
C VAL A 226 21.77 -10.81 25.13
N ARG A 227 21.16 -10.14 26.10
CA ARG A 227 20.76 -10.70 27.39
C ARG A 227 19.25 -10.63 27.52
N THR A 228 18.62 -11.80 27.64
CA THR A 228 17.17 -11.97 27.79
C THR A 228 16.85 -12.72 29.09
N VAL A 229 15.59 -12.62 29.56
CA VAL A 229 15.06 -13.35 30.71
C VAL A 229 14.28 -14.57 30.22
N GLN A 230 14.85 -15.76 30.40
CA GLN A 230 14.17 -17.04 30.15
C GLN A 230 13.96 -17.78 31.48
N SER A 231 12.72 -18.18 31.76
CA SER A 231 12.38 -18.96 32.98
C SER A 231 12.88 -18.33 34.30
N SER A 232 12.77 -17.00 34.44
CA SER A 232 13.26 -16.22 35.60
C SER A 232 14.78 -16.24 35.81
N GLN A 233 15.58 -16.58 34.79
CA GLN A 233 17.04 -16.44 34.79
C GLN A 233 17.51 -15.59 33.61
N TYR A 234 18.59 -14.84 33.81
CA TYR A 234 19.25 -14.11 32.73
C TYR A 234 20.09 -15.07 31.89
N VAL A 235 19.89 -15.05 30.58
CA VAL A 235 20.65 -15.86 29.61
C VAL A 235 21.27 -14.91 28.57
N ASN A 236 22.55 -15.13 28.28
CA ASN A 236 23.25 -14.42 27.21
C ASN A 236 23.21 -15.26 25.93
N ILE A 237 22.72 -14.69 24.84
CA ILE A 237 22.57 -15.33 23.53
C ILE A 237 23.53 -14.64 22.55
N PRO A 238 24.40 -15.40 21.86
CA PRO A 238 25.23 -14.85 20.80
C PRO A 238 24.40 -14.62 19.55
N ILE A 239 24.41 -13.39 19.03
CA ILE A 239 23.83 -13.03 17.74
C ILE A 239 24.93 -13.12 16.69
N LYS A 240 24.61 -13.78 15.58
CA LYS A 240 25.58 -14.14 14.55
C LYS A 240 25.18 -13.52 13.22
N THR A 241 26.17 -13.18 12.42
CA THR A 241 25.95 -12.77 11.03
C THR A 241 25.54 -13.97 10.15
N LEU A 242 24.72 -13.70 9.14
CA LEU A 242 24.28 -14.67 8.14
C LEU A 242 25.20 -14.70 6.92
N THR A 243 25.83 -13.58 6.60
CA THR A 243 26.74 -13.40 5.47
C THR A 243 28.19 -13.20 5.93
N ALA A 244 29.13 -13.24 4.98
CA ALA A 244 30.53 -12.93 5.23
C ALA A 244 30.85 -11.60 4.58
N GLY A 245 31.42 -10.68 5.34
CA GLY A 245 31.62 -9.32 4.89
C GLY A 245 32.24 -8.47 5.98
N TRP A 246 32.18 -7.16 5.78
CA TRP A 246 32.77 -6.16 6.66
C TRP A 246 31.69 -5.49 7.49
N VAL A 247 31.98 -5.14 8.74
CA VAL A 247 31.03 -4.47 9.63
C VAL A 247 31.06 -2.97 9.34
N TYR A 248 30.00 -2.43 8.71
CA TYR A 248 29.91 -1.01 8.34
C TYR A 248 29.21 -0.18 9.41
N SER A 249 28.12 -0.72 9.98
CA SER A 249 27.36 -0.01 11.02
C SER A 249 26.98 -0.88 12.20
N ILE A 250 26.92 -0.26 13.38
CA ILE A 250 26.46 -0.86 14.62
C ILE A 250 25.40 0.08 15.21
N ASN A 251 24.13 -0.25 14.98
CA ASN A 251 22.98 0.62 15.25
C ASN A 251 22.45 0.51 16.70
N ILE A 252 23.27 -0.02 17.62
CA ILE A 252 22.84 -0.34 18.98
C ILE A 252 23.94 -0.15 20.02
N ASP A 253 23.58 0.44 21.16
CA ASP A 253 24.49 0.64 22.28
C ASP A 253 24.40 -0.48 23.33
N ILE A 254 25.52 -0.69 24.06
CA ILE A 254 25.55 -1.61 25.21
C ILE A 254 24.54 -1.14 26.27
N GLY A 255 23.58 -2.00 26.58
CA GLY A 255 22.52 -1.75 27.56
C GLY A 255 21.19 -1.25 26.97
N GLN A 256 21.14 -0.98 25.66
CA GLN A 256 19.90 -0.63 24.96
C GLN A 256 19.00 -1.86 24.79
N GLU A 257 17.68 -1.64 24.77
CA GLU A 257 16.68 -2.69 24.54
C GLU A 257 16.47 -2.93 23.05
N VAL A 258 16.39 -4.20 22.65
CA VAL A 258 16.00 -4.59 21.30
C VAL A 258 14.48 -4.56 21.22
N THR A 259 13.93 -3.67 20.38
CA THR A 259 12.49 -3.39 20.36
C THR A 259 11.73 -4.26 19.37
N SER A 260 12.39 -4.71 18.31
CA SER A 260 11.75 -5.43 17.20
C SER A 260 12.59 -6.61 16.68
N ARG A 261 11.90 -7.60 16.08
CA ARG A 261 12.51 -8.78 15.44
C ARG A 261 13.12 -8.46 14.08
N ILE A 262 12.68 -7.37 13.46
CA ILE A 262 13.13 -6.88 12.15
C ILE A 262 14.15 -5.75 12.27
N GLN A 263 14.52 -5.35 13.49
CA GLN A 263 15.52 -4.31 13.71
C GLN A 263 16.92 -4.85 13.40
N ASP A 264 17.64 -4.16 12.51
CA ASP A 264 19.06 -4.39 12.28
C ASP A 264 19.89 -3.82 13.44
N LEU A 265 20.62 -4.70 14.12
CA LEU A 265 21.47 -4.33 15.26
C LEU A 265 22.87 -3.92 14.79
N ALA A 266 23.32 -4.51 13.68
CA ALA A 266 24.53 -4.17 12.96
C ALA A 266 24.31 -4.58 11.49
N ILE A 267 25.01 -3.94 10.57
CA ILE A 267 24.98 -4.25 9.14
C ILE A 267 26.35 -4.77 8.73
N VAL A 268 26.35 -5.91 8.04
CA VAL A 268 27.54 -6.51 7.45
C VAL A 268 27.40 -6.42 5.94
N VAL A 269 28.27 -5.66 5.30
CA VAL A 269 28.26 -5.44 3.85
C VAL A 269 29.16 -6.46 3.17
N GLU A 270 28.67 -7.13 2.13
CA GLU A 270 29.44 -8.11 1.36
C GLU A 270 30.52 -7.44 0.49
N GLU A 271 31.52 -8.19 0.02
CA GLU A 271 32.64 -7.63 -0.74
C GLU A 271 32.19 -6.90 -2.02
N ASN A 272 31.11 -7.35 -2.66
CA ASN A 272 30.55 -6.77 -3.88
C ASN A 272 29.59 -5.59 -3.63
N GLU A 273 29.37 -5.23 -2.37
CA GLU A 273 28.49 -4.14 -1.94
C GLU A 273 29.25 -3.05 -1.20
N ARG A 274 30.57 -3.22 -1.06
CA ARG A 274 31.49 -2.17 -0.62
C ARG A 274 31.51 -1.06 -1.65
N PHE A 275 31.90 0.12 -1.20
CA PHE A 275 32.10 1.26 -2.06
C PHE A 275 33.54 1.74 -1.83
N THR A 276 34.46 1.14 -2.59
CA THR A 276 35.90 1.40 -2.41
C THR A 276 36.31 2.71 -3.09
N ASN A 277 37.50 3.21 -2.79
CA ASN A 277 38.09 4.38 -3.46
C ASN A 277 38.03 4.27 -5.00
N LEU A 278 38.24 3.05 -5.54
CA LEU A 278 38.13 2.79 -6.96
C LEU A 278 36.68 2.81 -7.46
N ASP A 279 35.73 2.29 -6.68
CA ASP A 279 34.30 2.34 -7.02
C ASP A 279 33.78 3.79 -7.04
N GLU A 280 34.25 4.60 -6.10
CA GLU A 280 34.00 6.04 -6.01
C GLU A 280 34.55 6.82 -7.19
N TYR A 281 35.82 6.59 -7.53
CA TYR A 281 36.40 7.17 -8.74
C TYR A 281 35.60 6.77 -10.00
N ASN A 282 35.12 5.53 -10.06
CA ASN A 282 34.32 5.06 -11.20
C ASN A 282 32.85 5.55 -11.17
N ALA A 283 32.34 6.04 -10.04
CA ALA A 283 30.97 6.54 -9.91
C ALA A 283 30.66 7.74 -10.85
N ARG A 284 31.71 8.42 -11.30
CA ARG A 284 31.66 9.55 -12.24
C ARG A 284 31.30 9.19 -13.69
N ASP A 285 31.25 7.91 -14.03
CA ASP A 285 30.91 7.40 -15.36
C ASP A 285 29.82 6.32 -15.24
N ARG A 286 28.56 6.76 -15.09
CA ARG A 286 27.42 5.87 -14.82
C ARG A 286 27.15 4.85 -15.93
N ASP A 287 27.41 5.17 -17.19
CA ASP A 287 27.15 4.25 -18.32
C ASP A 287 28.39 3.53 -18.84
N ASN A 288 29.53 3.72 -18.15
CA ASN A 288 30.83 3.14 -18.44
C ASN A 288 31.24 3.38 -19.90
N ASP A 289 30.88 4.54 -20.44
CA ASP A 289 31.16 4.90 -21.83
C ASP A 289 32.52 5.59 -22.02
N GLY A 290 33.21 5.86 -20.90
CA GLY A 290 34.51 6.50 -20.80
C GLY A 290 34.44 8.03 -20.75
N PHE A 291 33.25 8.62 -20.70
CA PHE A 291 33.04 10.06 -20.51
C PHE A 291 32.43 10.34 -19.15
N VAL A 292 33.04 11.26 -18.41
CA VAL A 292 32.53 11.70 -17.11
C VAL A 292 31.16 12.37 -17.28
N ASP A 293 30.16 11.89 -16.55
CA ASP A 293 28.77 12.38 -16.59
C ASP A 293 28.51 13.55 -15.63
N GLY A 294 29.43 13.79 -14.70
CA GLY A 294 29.44 14.93 -13.77
C GLY A 294 29.15 14.57 -12.32
N ARG A 295 28.92 13.29 -11.99
CA ARG A 295 28.82 12.78 -10.62
C ARG A 295 30.22 12.65 -10.03
N SER A 296 30.44 13.03 -8.78
CA SER A 296 31.73 12.84 -8.11
C SER A 296 31.48 12.66 -6.62
N THR A 297 32.11 11.64 -6.04
CA THR A 297 32.13 11.38 -4.60
C THR A 297 33.48 11.80 -4.02
N ASP A 298 33.56 11.96 -2.71
CA ASP A 298 34.79 12.18 -1.94
C ASP A 298 35.09 10.94 -1.08
N PRO A 299 36.18 10.19 -1.35
CA PRO A 299 36.49 8.91 -0.69
C PRO A 299 36.81 8.97 0.81
N LEU A 300 36.80 10.17 1.37
CA LEU A 300 37.02 10.39 2.78
C LEU A 300 35.74 10.88 3.49
N VAL A 301 34.63 11.01 2.76
CA VAL A 301 33.38 11.60 3.23
C VAL A 301 32.18 10.77 2.74
N ALA A 302 31.63 9.98 3.67
CA ALA A 302 30.50 9.08 3.41
C ALA A 302 29.20 9.72 2.87
N ASP A 303 29.10 11.05 2.82
CA ASP A 303 27.94 11.83 2.36
C ASP A 303 28.50 13.15 1.81
N THR A 304 28.80 13.15 0.51
CA THR A 304 29.59 14.18 -0.17
C THR A 304 28.87 15.54 -0.18
N ASP A 305 27.55 15.56 -0.36
CA ASP A 305 26.77 16.80 -0.44
C ASP A 305 26.08 17.22 0.88
N GLY A 306 26.04 16.32 1.86
CA GLY A 306 25.52 16.56 3.20
C GLY A 306 24.01 16.57 3.30
N ASP A 307 23.28 15.89 2.41
CA ASP A 307 21.82 15.80 2.43
C ASP A 307 21.30 14.72 3.42
N GLY A 308 22.17 13.81 3.85
CA GLY A 308 21.90 12.73 4.79
C GLY A 308 21.71 11.35 4.16
N LEU A 309 21.85 11.22 2.85
CA LEU A 309 22.01 9.98 2.11
C LEU A 309 23.51 9.72 1.91
N ILE A 310 23.94 8.46 2.01
CA ILE A 310 25.36 8.12 1.83
C ILE A 310 25.64 7.81 0.36
N ASP A 311 26.82 8.20 -0.13
CA ASP A 311 27.16 8.11 -1.56
C ASP A 311 27.00 6.68 -2.10
N GLY A 312 27.38 5.67 -1.31
CA GLY A 312 27.16 4.26 -1.63
C GLY A 312 25.69 3.91 -1.95
N ILE A 313 24.70 4.48 -1.25
CA ILE A 313 23.27 4.27 -1.55
C ILE A 313 22.89 4.89 -2.88
N GLU A 314 23.38 6.09 -3.15
CA GLU A 314 23.05 6.88 -4.33
C GLU A 314 23.58 6.27 -5.62
N VAL A 315 24.81 5.76 -5.56
CA VAL A 315 25.50 5.16 -6.71
C VAL A 315 25.02 3.73 -6.98
N ILE A 316 24.90 2.90 -5.94
CA ILE A 316 24.36 1.53 -6.07
C ILE A 316 22.88 1.60 -6.50
N GLY A 317 22.13 2.47 -5.83
CA GLY A 317 20.71 2.74 -6.03
C GLY A 317 19.79 1.82 -5.24
N TRP A 318 18.53 2.23 -5.14
CA TRP A 318 17.46 1.50 -4.45
C TRP A 318 16.26 1.29 -5.35
N THR A 319 15.33 0.42 -4.93
CA THR A 319 14.09 0.17 -5.67
C THR A 319 12.91 0.79 -4.95
N ILE A 320 12.17 1.65 -5.65
CA ILE A 320 10.88 2.18 -5.21
C ILE A 320 9.74 1.50 -5.97
N ARG A 321 8.52 1.63 -5.45
CA ARG A 321 7.30 1.11 -6.08
C ARG A 321 6.35 2.27 -6.35
N ILE A 322 6.05 2.47 -7.63
CA ILE A 322 5.14 3.50 -8.12
C ILE A 322 3.84 2.85 -8.56
N VAL A 323 2.71 3.46 -8.20
CA VAL A 323 1.36 3.04 -8.59
C VAL A 323 0.83 4.00 -9.66
N ASP A 324 1.14 3.73 -10.93
CA ASP A 324 0.64 4.47 -12.10
C ASP A 324 -0.16 3.52 -13.00
N GLN A 325 -1.49 3.64 -12.96
CA GLN A 325 -2.47 2.80 -13.68
C GLN A 325 -2.21 1.28 -13.56
N GLY A 326 -1.46 0.88 -12.53
CA GLY A 326 -0.75 -0.38 -12.37
C GLY A 326 0.40 -0.25 -11.37
N VAL A 327 1.11 -1.33 -11.05
CA VAL A 327 2.24 -1.30 -10.10
C VAL A 327 3.55 -1.52 -10.84
N LYS A 328 4.50 -0.60 -10.68
CA LYS A 328 5.81 -0.62 -11.33
C LYS A 328 6.92 -0.43 -10.30
N ASP A 329 7.87 -1.35 -10.27
CA ASP A 329 9.09 -1.20 -9.47
C ASP A 329 10.16 -0.47 -10.32
N VAL A 330 10.78 0.58 -9.78
CA VAL A 330 11.78 1.42 -10.46
C VAL A 330 13.06 1.43 -9.64
N HIS A 331 14.20 1.18 -10.31
CA HIS A 331 15.53 1.32 -9.68
C HIS A 331 16.01 2.77 -9.84
N VAL A 332 16.24 3.45 -8.72
CA VAL A 332 16.56 4.87 -8.60
C VAL A 332 18.03 5.05 -8.22
N ARG A 333 18.66 6.10 -8.76
CA ARG A 333 20.04 6.53 -8.45
C ARG A 333 20.13 8.05 -8.49
N SER A 334 20.37 8.69 -7.36
CA SER A 334 20.65 10.12 -7.24
C SER A 334 22.09 10.49 -7.62
N ASP A 335 22.42 11.78 -7.57
CA ASP A 335 23.75 12.34 -7.78
C ASP A 335 24.37 12.75 -6.43
N PRO A 336 25.41 12.03 -5.95
CA PRO A 336 26.00 12.28 -4.62
C PRO A 336 26.65 13.66 -4.41
N GLY A 337 26.86 14.39 -5.51
CA GLY A 337 27.37 15.76 -5.45
C GLY A 337 26.26 16.82 -5.33
N ALA A 338 24.98 16.42 -5.27
CA ALA A 338 23.84 17.31 -5.42
C ALA A 338 22.70 17.00 -4.45
N PHE A 339 22.59 17.82 -3.41
CA PHE A 339 21.59 17.74 -2.32
C PHE A 339 20.12 17.46 -2.73
N ASP A 340 19.77 17.76 -3.97
CA ASP A 340 18.44 17.61 -4.56
C ASP A 340 18.66 17.43 -6.07
N THR A 341 18.63 16.16 -6.51
CA THR A 341 19.08 15.74 -7.83
C THR A 341 18.18 16.30 -8.95
N ASP A 342 16.86 16.29 -8.79
CA ASP A 342 15.90 16.75 -9.81
C ASP A 342 15.35 18.18 -9.59
N ARG A 343 15.68 18.78 -8.44
CA ARG A 343 15.43 20.15 -8.04
C ARG A 343 13.97 20.46 -7.74
N ASP A 344 13.18 19.48 -7.33
CA ASP A 344 11.79 19.66 -6.94
C ASP A 344 11.63 20.32 -5.55
N GLY A 345 12.68 20.26 -4.71
CA GLY A 345 12.73 20.82 -3.37
C GLY A 345 12.73 19.80 -2.24
N LEU A 346 12.60 18.50 -2.53
CA LEU A 346 12.92 17.40 -1.65
C LEU A 346 14.42 17.09 -1.77
N SER A 347 15.05 16.63 -0.68
CA SER A 347 16.42 16.10 -0.78
C SER A 347 16.36 14.62 -1.12
N ASP A 348 17.40 14.10 -1.75
CA ASP A 348 17.46 12.70 -2.17
C ASP A 348 17.30 11.76 -0.95
N ALA A 349 17.84 12.15 0.21
CA ALA A 349 17.62 11.50 1.49
C ALA A 349 16.14 11.47 1.94
N ALA A 350 15.40 12.56 1.76
CA ALA A 350 14.00 12.65 2.16
C ALA A 350 13.11 11.76 1.27
N GLU A 351 13.43 11.71 -0.02
CA GLU A 351 12.77 10.83 -0.97
C GLU A 351 13.04 9.36 -0.66
N TYR A 352 14.26 9.01 -0.24
CA TYR A 352 14.59 7.63 0.16
C TYR A 352 13.93 7.21 1.49
N TYR A 353 13.99 8.04 2.53
CA TYR A 353 13.57 7.65 3.89
C TYR A 353 12.10 7.94 4.22
N ASP A 354 11.54 9.04 3.72
CA ASP A 354 10.25 9.57 4.18
C ASP A 354 9.13 9.43 3.13
N PHE A 355 9.42 9.74 1.85
CA PHE A 355 8.37 9.87 0.81
C PHE A 355 8.33 8.74 -0.21
N PHE A 356 9.43 8.00 -0.39
CA PHE A 356 9.55 6.89 -1.34
C PHE A 356 9.32 7.29 -2.81
N THR A 357 9.75 8.48 -3.18
CA THR A 357 9.69 9.06 -4.53
C THR A 357 10.99 8.83 -5.32
N ASN A 358 11.00 9.21 -6.60
CA ASN A 358 12.12 9.07 -7.49
C ASN A 358 12.94 10.36 -7.56
N ALA A 359 14.09 10.37 -6.88
CA ALA A 359 15.02 11.51 -6.83
C ALA A 359 15.58 12.04 -8.16
N THR A 360 15.21 11.43 -9.28
CA THR A 360 15.61 11.89 -10.62
C THR A 360 14.44 12.43 -11.44
N ASP A 361 13.22 12.44 -10.89
CA ASP A 361 11.99 12.78 -11.58
C ASP A 361 11.02 13.53 -10.66
N ARG A 362 10.84 14.84 -10.93
CA ARG A 362 10.10 15.79 -10.08
C ARG A 362 8.62 15.48 -9.88
N ASP A 363 8.10 14.50 -10.62
CA ASP A 363 6.70 14.07 -10.71
C ASP A 363 6.72 12.54 -10.91
N THR A 364 6.87 11.83 -9.79
CA THR A 364 7.24 10.41 -9.76
C THR A 364 6.18 9.52 -10.41
N ASP A 365 4.90 9.81 -10.19
CA ASP A 365 3.78 9.04 -10.74
C ASP A 365 3.16 9.65 -12.01
N SER A 366 3.68 10.80 -12.47
CA SER A 366 3.31 11.45 -13.72
C SER A 366 1.85 11.86 -13.82
N ASP A 367 1.22 12.21 -12.71
CA ASP A 367 -0.16 12.70 -12.65
C ASP A 367 -0.28 14.21 -12.94
N GLY A 368 0.85 14.93 -12.95
CA GLY A 368 0.95 16.36 -13.21
C GLY A 368 1.14 17.23 -11.98
N LEU A 369 1.34 16.64 -10.80
CA LEU A 369 1.74 17.29 -9.55
C LEU A 369 3.23 17.06 -9.30
N GLU A 370 3.90 18.01 -8.64
CA GLU A 370 5.31 17.83 -8.27
C GLU A 370 5.40 17.17 -6.90
N ASP A 371 6.34 16.24 -6.69
CA ASP A 371 6.44 15.42 -5.48
C ASP A 371 6.50 16.28 -4.20
N PHE A 372 7.31 17.34 -4.19
CA PHE A 372 7.34 18.32 -3.09
C PHE A 372 5.97 18.94 -2.77
N THR A 373 5.15 19.20 -3.79
CA THR A 373 3.83 19.82 -3.60
C THR A 373 2.88 18.85 -2.90
N GLU A 374 2.90 17.59 -3.31
CA GLU A 374 2.04 16.54 -2.76
C GLU A 374 2.44 16.15 -1.34
N ALA A 375 3.74 16.05 -1.08
CA ALA A 375 4.29 15.59 0.18
C ALA A 375 4.40 16.69 1.27
N ILE A 376 4.74 17.93 0.88
CA ILE A 376 5.11 19.01 1.82
C ILE A 376 4.19 20.23 1.76
N ASP A 377 3.91 20.80 0.58
CA ASP A 377 3.09 22.03 0.48
C ASP A 377 1.61 21.73 0.75
N GLY A 378 1.12 20.65 0.16
CA GLY A 378 -0.25 20.16 0.24
C GLY A 378 -1.26 21.05 -0.48
N PHE A 379 -2.51 20.60 -0.45
CA PHE A 379 -3.66 21.23 -1.09
C PHE A 379 -4.66 21.74 -0.06
N ILE A 380 -5.51 22.69 -0.42
CA ILE A 380 -6.48 23.29 0.52
C ILE A 380 -7.91 22.91 0.11
N TRP A 381 -8.58 22.13 0.95
CA TRP A 381 -10.02 21.83 0.83
C TRP A 381 -10.79 22.39 2.01
N ASN A 382 -11.84 23.18 1.75
CA ASN A 382 -12.70 23.79 2.78
C ASN A 382 -11.95 24.49 3.95
N GLY A 383 -10.72 24.97 3.70
CA GLY A 383 -9.87 25.66 4.68
C GLY A 383 -8.94 24.78 5.51
N SER A 384 -8.90 23.46 5.25
CA SER A 384 -7.93 22.51 5.81
C SER A 384 -6.91 22.10 4.76
N VAL A 385 -5.67 21.82 5.17
CA VAL A 385 -4.63 21.31 4.28
C VAL A 385 -4.68 19.78 4.26
N TYR A 386 -4.59 19.19 3.07
CA TYR A 386 -4.47 17.75 2.86
C TYR A 386 -3.32 17.46 1.88
N PHE A 387 -2.92 16.20 1.80
CA PHE A 387 -1.77 15.72 1.02
C PHE A 387 -2.21 14.50 0.21
N THR A 388 -1.57 14.31 -0.93
CA THR A 388 -1.67 13.13 -1.80
C THR A 388 -0.39 12.32 -1.69
N ASN A 389 -0.35 11.15 -2.31
CA ASN A 389 0.83 10.31 -2.32
C ASN A 389 1.53 10.42 -3.68
N ALA A 390 2.65 11.15 -3.73
CA ALA A 390 3.47 11.38 -4.93
C ALA A 390 3.98 10.12 -5.66
N SER A 391 3.82 8.94 -5.07
CA SER A 391 4.14 7.66 -5.72
C SER A 391 2.90 6.93 -6.24
N SER A 392 1.73 7.56 -6.22
CA SER A 392 0.44 6.97 -6.52
C SER A 392 -0.44 7.94 -7.32
N HIS A 393 -0.57 7.67 -8.61
CA HIS A 393 -1.32 8.47 -9.59
C HIS A 393 -2.80 8.74 -9.23
N ASP A 394 -3.34 7.95 -8.31
CA ASP A 394 -4.71 8.00 -7.77
C ASP A 394 -4.59 7.56 -6.29
N THR A 395 -4.63 8.51 -5.36
CA THR A 395 -4.36 8.27 -3.93
C THR A 395 -5.51 7.55 -3.22
N ASP A 396 -6.76 7.86 -3.57
CA ASP A 396 -7.94 7.27 -2.93
C ASP A 396 -8.63 6.15 -3.71
N LEU A 397 -8.13 5.86 -4.92
CA LEU A 397 -8.49 4.72 -5.77
C LEU A 397 -9.93 4.77 -6.28
N ASP A 398 -10.42 5.96 -6.54
CA ASP A 398 -11.78 6.20 -7.01
C ASP A 398 -11.90 6.17 -8.55
N GLY A 399 -10.75 6.24 -9.24
CA GLY A 399 -10.60 6.20 -10.69
C GLY A 399 -10.35 7.54 -11.37
N LEU A 400 -10.22 8.64 -10.61
CA LEU A 400 -9.64 9.91 -11.04
C LEU A 400 -8.17 9.99 -10.61
N SER A 401 -7.38 10.84 -11.27
CA SER A 401 -5.98 11.04 -10.91
C SER A 401 -5.84 12.29 -10.04
N ASP A 402 -4.96 12.28 -9.05
CA ASP A 402 -4.89 13.37 -8.06
C ASP A 402 -4.69 14.74 -8.74
N GLY A 403 -3.84 14.82 -9.77
CA GLY A 403 -3.62 16.00 -10.58
C GLY A 403 -4.85 16.57 -11.29
N GLU A 404 -5.77 15.72 -11.74
CA GLU A 404 -7.06 16.11 -12.34
C GLU A 404 -8.03 16.61 -11.26
N GLU A 405 -7.99 16.04 -10.07
CA GLU A 405 -8.91 16.38 -9.00
C GLU A 405 -8.56 17.70 -8.32
N VAL A 406 -7.28 18.08 -8.27
CA VAL A 406 -6.84 19.35 -7.67
C VAL A 406 -6.76 20.51 -8.68
N VAL A 407 -6.74 20.23 -9.98
CA VAL A 407 -6.70 21.24 -11.06
C VAL A 407 -7.84 21.00 -12.05
N ASP A 408 -8.65 22.04 -12.33
CA ASP A 408 -9.76 22.03 -13.31
C ASP A 408 -9.49 21.11 -14.52
N GLY A 409 -10.13 19.95 -14.47
CA GLY A 409 -9.85 18.83 -15.34
C GLY A 409 -10.58 18.75 -16.68
N LEU A 410 -10.49 17.60 -17.35
CA LEU A 410 -11.31 17.21 -18.50
C LEU A 410 -12.81 17.14 -18.16
N ASP A 411 -13.17 16.74 -16.95
CA ASP A 411 -14.57 16.63 -16.50
C ASP A 411 -15.14 17.93 -15.90
N GLN A 412 -14.28 18.92 -15.64
CA GLN A 412 -14.59 20.25 -15.10
C GLN A 412 -14.98 20.28 -13.61
N TYR A 413 -14.74 19.20 -12.87
CA TYR A 413 -14.90 19.17 -11.42
C TYR A 413 -13.54 19.23 -10.73
N ILE A 414 -13.54 19.72 -9.50
CA ILE A 414 -12.39 19.68 -8.59
C ILE A 414 -12.92 18.95 -7.36
N THR A 415 -12.49 17.72 -7.19
CA THR A 415 -12.88 16.80 -6.11
C THR A 415 -11.75 16.70 -5.09
N HIS A 416 -11.95 15.92 -4.04
CA HIS A 416 -11.00 15.78 -2.98
C HIS A 416 -10.11 14.57 -3.21
N ALA A 417 -8.93 14.77 -3.80
CA ALA A 417 -7.96 13.73 -4.22
C ALA A 417 -7.41 12.73 -3.18
N ASN A 418 -7.95 12.69 -1.97
CA ASN A 418 -7.62 11.63 -1.01
C ASN A 418 -8.86 11.13 -0.25
N ASN A 419 -10.04 11.47 -0.77
CA ASN A 419 -11.34 11.11 -0.29
C ASN A 419 -12.20 10.70 -1.49
N PRO A 420 -12.45 9.40 -1.69
CA PRO A 420 -12.98 8.86 -2.93
C PRO A 420 -14.46 9.19 -3.19
N ASP A 421 -15.12 9.95 -2.30
CA ASP A 421 -16.53 10.34 -2.34
C ASP A 421 -16.62 11.74 -1.71
N SER A 422 -16.50 12.78 -2.54
CA SER A 422 -16.31 14.16 -2.12
C SER A 422 -17.55 14.81 -1.49
N ASP A 423 -18.74 14.30 -1.79
CA ASP A 423 -20.01 14.83 -1.28
C ASP A 423 -20.75 13.91 -0.29
N ASP A 424 -20.12 12.78 0.07
CA ASP A 424 -20.51 11.81 1.10
C ASP A 424 -21.86 11.14 0.80
N ASP A 425 -22.15 10.81 -0.46
CA ASP A 425 -23.42 10.24 -0.89
C ASP A 425 -23.39 8.72 -1.15
N GLY A 426 -22.19 8.13 -1.14
CA GLY A 426 -21.94 6.70 -1.33
C GLY A 426 -21.59 6.31 -2.76
N LEU A 427 -21.46 7.27 -3.69
CA LEU A 427 -20.91 7.05 -5.02
C LEU A 427 -19.50 7.64 -5.11
N PHE A 428 -18.59 6.92 -5.76
CA PHE A 428 -17.24 7.42 -5.93
C PHE A 428 -17.17 8.50 -7.02
N ASP A 429 -16.36 9.54 -6.83
CA ASP A 429 -16.36 10.70 -7.72
C ASP A 429 -16.05 10.27 -9.18
N GLY A 430 -15.04 9.42 -9.36
CA GLY A 430 -14.70 8.81 -10.65
C GLY A 430 -15.81 7.96 -11.26
N SER A 431 -16.67 7.37 -10.44
CA SER A 431 -17.87 6.61 -10.87
C SER A 431 -19.06 7.51 -11.22
N GLU A 432 -19.03 8.79 -10.91
CA GLU A 432 -20.07 9.74 -11.29
C GLU A 432 -19.84 10.34 -12.66
N VAL A 433 -18.57 10.61 -12.97
CA VAL A 433 -18.18 11.40 -14.16
C VAL A 433 -17.59 10.53 -15.27
N LEU A 434 -16.70 9.60 -14.94
CA LEU A 434 -15.90 8.86 -15.92
C LEU A 434 -16.39 7.41 -16.10
N ASN A 435 -16.52 6.69 -14.99
CA ASN A 435 -16.79 5.24 -14.94
C ASN A 435 -18.21 4.93 -14.47
N ILE A 436 -19.21 5.61 -15.06
CA ILE A 436 -20.62 5.48 -14.68
C ILE A 436 -21.02 4.00 -14.53
N PRO A 437 -21.43 3.55 -13.32
CA PRO A 437 -21.61 2.14 -13.00
C PRO A 437 -22.72 1.46 -13.82
N ARG A 438 -23.66 2.25 -14.34
CA ARG A 438 -24.87 1.81 -15.04
C ARG A 438 -24.87 2.22 -16.52
N PRO A 439 -25.22 1.32 -17.47
CA PRO A 439 -25.33 1.69 -18.87
C PRO A 439 -26.49 2.66 -19.11
N TRP A 440 -26.29 3.60 -20.06
CA TRP A 440 -27.27 4.65 -20.45
C TRP A 440 -27.67 5.63 -19.34
N GLN A 441 -27.03 5.55 -18.18
CA GLN A 441 -27.10 6.57 -17.13
C GLN A 441 -26.26 7.79 -17.55
N GLY A 442 -26.73 8.99 -17.21
CA GLY A 442 -25.95 10.22 -17.37
C GLY A 442 -25.04 10.43 -16.17
N ALA A 443 -24.00 11.26 -16.33
CA ALA A 443 -23.12 11.62 -15.22
C ALA A 443 -23.90 12.37 -14.12
N THR A 444 -23.52 12.14 -12.87
CA THR A 444 -23.92 12.95 -11.71
C THR A 444 -22.83 13.97 -11.38
N ASN A 445 -23.03 14.75 -10.33
CA ASN A 445 -22.13 15.81 -9.93
C ASN A 445 -21.46 15.42 -8.60
N PRO A 446 -20.15 15.13 -8.59
CA PRO A 446 -19.44 14.63 -7.41
C PRO A 446 -19.25 15.60 -6.25
N LEU A 447 -19.82 16.81 -6.39
CA LEU A 447 -19.80 17.84 -5.36
C LEU A 447 -21.21 18.13 -4.82
N ASN A 448 -22.20 17.33 -5.21
CA ASN A 448 -23.59 17.51 -4.85
C ASN A 448 -24.33 16.17 -4.80
N ASN A 449 -24.48 15.68 -3.57
CA ASN A 449 -25.13 14.43 -3.18
C ASN A 449 -26.57 14.18 -3.63
N ASP A 450 -27.19 15.04 -4.42
CA ASP A 450 -28.55 14.91 -4.98
C ASP A 450 -28.59 15.76 -6.27
N THR A 451 -28.09 15.18 -7.36
CA THR A 451 -27.86 15.89 -8.62
C THR A 451 -29.15 16.36 -9.27
N ASP A 452 -30.22 15.56 -9.25
CA ASP A 452 -31.49 15.95 -9.87
C ASP A 452 -32.42 16.77 -8.95
N GLY A 453 -32.09 16.83 -7.66
CA GLY A 453 -32.72 17.68 -6.65
C GLY A 453 -34.07 17.16 -6.17
N ASP A 454 -34.29 15.85 -6.23
CA ASP A 454 -35.55 15.21 -5.88
C ASP A 454 -35.61 14.66 -4.44
N GLY A 455 -34.52 14.80 -3.70
CA GLY A 455 -34.39 14.51 -2.27
C GLY A 455 -33.84 13.12 -1.96
N GLN A 456 -33.43 12.37 -2.98
CA GLN A 456 -32.78 11.07 -2.89
C GLN A 456 -31.28 11.23 -3.19
N PRO A 457 -30.37 10.57 -2.45
CA PRO A 457 -28.94 10.67 -2.75
C PRO A 457 -28.52 9.88 -4.00
N ASP A 458 -27.58 10.40 -4.80
CA ASP A 458 -27.20 9.79 -6.08
C ASP A 458 -26.60 8.40 -5.87
N GLY A 459 -25.69 8.26 -4.89
CA GLY A 459 -25.11 6.98 -4.51
C GLY A 459 -26.10 5.95 -3.98
N TRP A 460 -27.16 6.38 -3.30
CA TRP A 460 -28.23 5.48 -2.85
C TRP A 460 -29.10 5.00 -4.01
N GLU A 461 -29.40 5.88 -4.98
CA GLU A 461 -30.13 5.52 -6.20
C GLU A 461 -29.31 4.63 -7.15
N MET A 462 -27.98 4.75 -7.14
CA MET A 462 -27.04 4.08 -8.06
C MET A 462 -26.32 2.85 -7.50
N GLN A 463 -26.91 2.15 -6.54
CA GLN A 463 -26.32 0.93 -6.01
C GLN A 463 -26.32 -0.20 -7.05
N ILE A 464 -25.12 -0.65 -7.47
CA ILE A 464 -24.96 -1.72 -8.46
C ILE A 464 -24.56 -3.09 -7.88
N PHE A 465 -23.86 -3.19 -6.74
CA PHE A 465 -23.48 -4.48 -6.12
C PHE A 465 -23.23 -4.44 -4.60
N SER A 466 -23.95 -5.29 -3.86
CA SER A 466 -23.56 -5.81 -2.54
C SER A 466 -23.34 -7.32 -2.66
N VAL A 467 -22.10 -7.79 -2.47
CA VAL A 467 -21.76 -9.22 -2.58
C VAL A 467 -22.00 -10.00 -1.29
N GLN A 468 -22.51 -9.36 -0.22
CA GLN A 468 -22.66 -10.02 1.07
C GLN A 468 -24.07 -9.95 1.66
N HIS A 469 -24.88 -8.92 1.37
CA HIS A 469 -26.27 -8.85 1.83
C HIS A 469 -27.19 -8.44 0.67
N ASN A 470 -28.27 -9.18 0.48
CA ASN A 470 -29.27 -9.00 -0.58
C ASN A 470 -30.13 -7.73 -0.43
N THR A 471 -29.72 -6.79 0.41
CA THR A 471 -30.57 -5.75 1.01
C THR A 471 -30.33 -4.33 0.46
N LYS A 472 -29.45 -4.16 -0.54
CA LYS A 472 -28.97 -2.82 -0.97
C LYS A 472 -28.62 -2.74 -2.46
N SER A 473 -29.48 -3.19 -3.37
CA SER A 473 -29.24 -2.95 -4.81
C SER A 473 -30.52 -2.53 -5.52
N HIS A 474 -30.64 -1.23 -5.79
CA HIS A 474 -31.89 -0.61 -6.27
C HIS A 474 -31.90 -0.33 -7.79
N SER A 475 -30.94 -0.89 -8.53
CA SER A 475 -30.75 -0.62 -9.95
C SER A 475 -31.70 -1.42 -10.86
N LEU A 476 -32.91 -0.90 -11.09
CA LEU A 476 -33.93 -1.53 -11.95
C LEU A 476 -34.19 -0.74 -13.25
N TRP A 477 -34.07 -1.37 -14.43
CA TRP A 477 -34.41 -0.76 -15.72
C TRP A 477 -35.83 -1.12 -16.16
N ILE A 478 -36.65 -0.10 -16.44
CA ILE A 478 -38.09 -0.27 -16.73
C ILE A 478 -38.39 0.16 -18.18
N THR A 479 -39.16 -0.67 -18.91
CA THR A 479 -39.59 -0.36 -20.29
C THR A 479 -40.97 -0.92 -20.64
N VAL A 480 -41.67 -0.22 -21.54
CA VAL A 480 -43.01 -0.61 -22.05
C VAL A 480 -42.96 -1.58 -23.22
N THR A 481 -41.77 -1.93 -23.70
CA THR A 481 -41.57 -2.89 -24.79
C THR A 481 -40.72 -4.05 -24.31
N ASN A 482 -40.90 -5.26 -24.87
CA ASN A 482 -40.02 -6.38 -24.55
C ASN A 482 -38.57 -5.98 -24.80
N TRP A 483 -37.83 -5.85 -23.69
CA TRP A 483 -36.43 -5.48 -23.70
C TRP A 483 -35.59 -6.67 -24.15
N LEU A 484 -34.63 -6.41 -25.03
CA LEU A 484 -33.60 -7.39 -25.40
C LEU A 484 -32.29 -6.86 -24.81
N PRO A 485 -31.55 -7.67 -24.02
CA PRO A 485 -30.25 -7.26 -23.52
C PRO A 485 -29.32 -6.81 -24.65
N PRO A 486 -28.45 -5.82 -24.44
CA PRO A 486 -27.51 -5.37 -25.46
C PRO A 486 -26.65 -6.52 -25.97
N GLY A 487 -26.58 -6.68 -27.29
CA GLY A 487 -25.86 -7.79 -27.93
C GLY A 487 -26.72 -9.02 -28.26
N CYS A 488 -27.97 -9.09 -27.79
CA CYS A 488 -28.91 -10.16 -28.12
C CYS A 488 -29.79 -9.78 -29.34
N GLN A 489 -29.88 -10.68 -30.34
CA GLN A 489 -30.82 -10.50 -31.45
C GLN A 489 -32.20 -11.12 -31.18
N SER A 490 -32.31 -12.01 -30.20
CA SER A 490 -33.58 -12.56 -29.74
C SER A 490 -33.49 -13.16 -28.33
N MET A 491 -34.62 -13.19 -27.62
CA MET A 491 -34.72 -13.81 -26.28
C MET A 491 -34.48 -15.34 -26.32
N PHE A 492 -34.70 -15.97 -27.48
CA PHE A 492 -34.42 -17.39 -27.71
C PHE A 492 -32.92 -17.72 -27.74
N GLU A 493 -32.07 -16.76 -28.11
CA GLU A 493 -30.63 -16.95 -28.27
C GLU A 493 -29.88 -16.71 -26.95
N CYS A 494 -30.37 -15.76 -26.15
CA CYS A 494 -29.80 -15.45 -24.84
C CYS A 494 -30.37 -16.31 -23.72
N GLY A 495 -31.50 -17.03 -23.91
CA GLY A 495 -31.81 -18.25 -23.17
C GLY A 495 -32.08 -18.10 -21.67
N LEU A 496 -32.66 -16.97 -21.26
CA LEU A 496 -32.84 -16.64 -19.85
C LEU A 496 -34.35 -16.56 -19.52
N GLY A 497 -34.74 -17.15 -18.39
CA GLY A 497 -36.13 -17.45 -18.01
C GLY A 497 -36.97 -16.21 -17.63
N PRO A 498 -38.22 -16.40 -17.20
CA PRO A 498 -39.04 -15.33 -16.61
C PRO A 498 -38.38 -14.78 -15.34
N GLY A 499 -38.22 -13.46 -15.22
CA GLY A 499 -37.64 -12.79 -14.04
C GLY A 499 -36.95 -11.46 -14.38
N GLY A 500 -36.50 -10.74 -13.35
CA GLY A 500 -35.66 -9.53 -13.47
C GLY A 500 -34.23 -9.83 -13.94
N TRP A 501 -33.54 -8.81 -14.47
CA TRP A 501 -32.16 -8.88 -14.95
C TRP A 501 -31.26 -8.04 -14.06
N VAL A 502 -30.10 -8.56 -13.66
CA VAL A 502 -29.11 -7.81 -12.87
C VAL A 502 -27.96 -7.41 -13.78
N TRP A 503 -27.65 -6.11 -13.85
CA TRP A 503 -26.46 -5.63 -14.56
C TRP A 503 -25.21 -5.97 -13.74
N SER A 504 -24.23 -6.67 -14.32
CA SER A 504 -22.99 -7.07 -13.63
C SER A 504 -21.83 -6.12 -13.82
N SER A 505 -21.43 -5.88 -15.06
CA SER A 505 -20.42 -4.88 -15.41
C SER A 505 -20.40 -4.71 -16.92
N TYR A 506 -19.66 -3.72 -17.42
CA TYR A 506 -19.44 -3.59 -18.86
C TYR A 506 -18.78 -4.83 -19.50
N LEU A 507 -18.03 -5.63 -18.71
CA LEU A 507 -17.43 -6.88 -19.16
C LEU A 507 -18.36 -8.10 -18.98
N GLY A 508 -19.15 -8.12 -17.90
CA GLY A 508 -20.04 -9.24 -17.55
C GLY A 508 -21.43 -9.17 -18.20
N GLY A 509 -21.88 -7.97 -18.58
CA GLY A 509 -23.21 -7.74 -19.14
C GLY A 509 -24.32 -7.94 -18.12
N PHE A 510 -25.53 -8.28 -18.59
CA PHE A 510 -26.65 -8.64 -17.72
C PHE A 510 -26.65 -10.14 -17.40
N SER A 511 -26.88 -10.49 -16.14
CA SER A 511 -27.15 -11.86 -15.67
C SER A 511 -28.63 -12.01 -15.26
N THR A 512 -29.17 -13.23 -15.31
CA THR A 512 -30.46 -13.51 -14.63
C THR A 512 -30.31 -13.40 -13.13
N SER A 513 -31.39 -13.05 -12.43
CA SER A 513 -31.46 -13.12 -10.96
C SER A 513 -30.98 -14.48 -10.42
N GLY A 514 -31.19 -15.57 -11.18
CA GLY A 514 -30.60 -16.89 -10.88
C GLY A 514 -31.36 -17.65 -9.80
N ASP A 515 -30.72 -18.69 -9.27
CA ASP A 515 -31.04 -19.46 -8.06
C ASP A 515 -29.87 -19.16 -7.11
N ARG A 516 -29.96 -18.05 -6.37
CA ARG A 516 -28.82 -17.51 -5.61
C ARG A 516 -28.61 -18.26 -4.30
N ASP A 517 -29.68 -18.80 -3.73
CA ASP A 517 -29.65 -19.58 -2.49
C ASP A 517 -29.32 -21.07 -2.71
N GLY A 518 -29.39 -21.54 -3.96
CA GLY A 518 -29.03 -22.89 -4.37
C GLY A 518 -30.11 -23.93 -4.08
N ASP A 519 -31.37 -23.52 -3.95
CA ASP A 519 -32.51 -24.39 -3.62
C ASP A 519 -33.05 -25.18 -4.83
N GLY A 520 -32.60 -24.86 -6.05
CA GLY A 520 -33.02 -25.48 -7.30
C GLY A 520 -34.22 -24.81 -7.99
N GLN A 521 -34.72 -23.70 -7.45
CA GLN A 521 -35.72 -22.81 -8.02
C GLN A 521 -35.05 -21.51 -8.45
N MET A 522 -35.50 -20.93 -9.57
CA MET A 522 -35.06 -19.56 -9.86
C MET A 522 -35.76 -18.62 -8.87
N ASP A 523 -35.04 -17.58 -8.46
CA ASP A 523 -35.50 -16.46 -7.62
C ASP A 523 -35.86 -15.26 -8.52
N PRO A 524 -36.95 -15.29 -9.31
CA PRO A 524 -37.42 -14.09 -9.98
C PRO A 524 -38.04 -13.18 -8.92
N LYS A 525 -37.25 -12.22 -8.39
CA LYS A 525 -37.78 -11.24 -7.42
C LYS A 525 -38.88 -10.34 -7.99
N TYR A 526 -38.89 -10.06 -9.31
CA TYR A 526 -39.72 -8.98 -9.88
C TYR A 526 -40.56 -9.41 -11.08
N PHE A 527 -41.89 -9.30 -10.96
CA PHE A 527 -42.84 -9.38 -12.08
C PHE A 527 -43.55 -8.04 -12.35
N LEU A 528 -43.94 -7.81 -13.60
CA LEU A 528 -44.65 -6.59 -14.04
C LEU A 528 -46.01 -6.35 -13.35
N HIS A 529 -46.52 -7.30 -12.57
CA HIS A 529 -47.77 -7.15 -11.82
C HIS A 529 -47.58 -6.82 -10.34
N GLU A 530 -46.40 -7.09 -9.77
CA GLU A 530 -46.04 -6.65 -8.42
C GLU A 530 -45.74 -5.16 -8.44
N MET A 531 -45.04 -4.68 -9.47
CA MET A 531 -44.70 -3.26 -9.58
C MET A 531 -45.89 -2.34 -9.94
N ASN A 532 -46.17 -1.34 -9.09
CA ASN A 532 -47.24 -0.36 -9.31
C ASN A 532 -46.75 0.91 -10.02
N LEU A 533 -46.60 0.81 -11.33
CA LEU A 533 -46.10 1.91 -12.17
C LEU A 533 -47.18 2.97 -12.51
N SER A 534 -48.22 3.10 -11.69
CA SER A 534 -49.37 3.98 -11.93
C SER A 534 -48.98 5.45 -11.82
N GLY A 535 -48.91 6.15 -12.96
CA GLY A 535 -48.47 7.56 -13.00
C GLY A 535 -46.97 7.71 -13.30
N PHE A 536 -46.23 6.61 -13.33
CA PHE A 536 -44.82 6.57 -13.74
C PHE A 536 -44.72 6.70 -15.27
N THR A 537 -44.07 7.76 -15.75
CA THR A 537 -43.99 8.03 -17.19
C THR A 537 -42.77 7.32 -17.78
N ILE A 538 -43.01 6.20 -18.46
CA ILE A 538 -41.94 5.40 -19.07
C ILE A 538 -41.75 5.81 -20.55
N PRO A 539 -40.56 6.30 -20.95
CA PRO A 539 -40.25 6.56 -22.35
C PRO A 539 -40.31 5.29 -23.20
N ALA A 540 -40.51 5.41 -24.52
CA ALA A 540 -40.59 4.25 -25.42
C ALA A 540 -39.31 3.37 -25.42
N ASN A 541 -38.16 3.95 -25.05
CA ASN A 541 -36.90 3.22 -24.95
C ASN A 541 -36.61 2.66 -23.54
N GLY A 542 -37.46 2.98 -22.55
CA GLY A 542 -37.22 2.71 -21.13
C GLY A 542 -36.47 3.82 -20.40
N ARG A 543 -36.37 3.68 -19.07
CA ARG A 543 -35.55 4.50 -18.14
C ARG A 543 -35.19 3.67 -16.91
N TRP A 544 -34.19 4.12 -16.13
CA TRP A 544 -33.97 3.62 -14.78
C TRP A 544 -35.14 4.00 -13.87
N ALA A 545 -35.48 3.09 -12.96
CA ALA A 545 -36.43 3.25 -11.86
C ALA A 545 -36.09 4.49 -11.03
N LEU A 546 -34.87 4.47 -10.46
CA LEU A 546 -34.21 5.55 -9.75
C LEU A 546 -33.12 6.14 -10.65
N ASN A 547 -33.20 7.44 -10.94
CA ASN A 547 -32.31 8.09 -11.88
C ASN A 547 -31.85 9.46 -11.36
N PRO A 548 -30.68 9.53 -10.71
CA PRO A 548 -30.16 10.78 -10.15
C PRO A 548 -29.59 11.75 -11.19
N ALA A 549 -29.49 11.34 -12.47
CA ALA A 549 -28.83 12.19 -13.45
C ALA A 549 -29.60 13.49 -13.68
N TRP A 550 -28.87 14.59 -13.78
CA TRP A 550 -29.43 15.93 -13.97
C TRP A 550 -30.49 15.98 -15.08
N GLY A 551 -31.72 16.38 -14.71
CA GLY A 551 -32.84 16.52 -15.65
C GLY A 551 -33.54 15.21 -16.02
N SER A 552 -33.32 14.16 -15.23
CA SER A 552 -34.17 12.98 -15.11
C SER A 552 -35.65 13.36 -14.86
N LEU A 553 -36.53 12.36 -14.97
CA LEU A 553 -37.90 12.53 -14.51
C LEU A 553 -37.92 12.20 -13.01
N PRO A 554 -38.56 13.02 -12.15
CA PRO A 554 -38.61 12.77 -10.72
C PRO A 554 -39.10 11.34 -10.45
N ASP A 555 -38.46 10.64 -9.52
CA ASP A 555 -38.87 9.29 -9.12
C ASP A 555 -39.08 9.11 -7.61
N SER A 556 -38.66 10.09 -6.81
CA SER A 556 -38.95 10.29 -5.38
C SER A 556 -40.37 9.99 -4.88
N ALA A 557 -41.41 10.21 -5.69
CA ALA A 557 -42.81 10.12 -5.29
C ALA A 557 -43.49 8.80 -5.70
N PHE A 558 -42.74 7.85 -6.25
CA PHE A 558 -43.26 6.55 -6.62
C PHE A 558 -42.97 5.52 -5.52
N ASP A 559 -43.67 4.41 -5.64
CA ASP A 559 -43.64 3.22 -4.80
C ASP A 559 -43.55 2.09 -5.84
N ILE A 560 -42.36 1.54 -6.02
CA ILE A 560 -42.05 0.75 -7.21
C ILE A 560 -42.37 -0.73 -7.04
N ASP A 561 -42.15 -1.25 -5.85
CA ASP A 561 -42.39 -2.63 -5.38
C ASP A 561 -43.79 -2.78 -4.80
N ASN A 562 -44.52 -1.69 -4.60
CA ASN A 562 -45.93 -1.65 -4.21
C ASN A 562 -46.16 -2.16 -2.78
N ASP A 563 -45.25 -1.82 -1.89
CA ASP A 563 -45.26 -2.12 -0.45
C ASP A 563 -45.98 -1.03 0.37
N THR A 564 -46.41 0.06 -0.29
CA THR A 564 -47.04 1.29 0.23
C THR A 564 -46.11 2.37 0.78
N LEU A 565 -44.79 2.14 0.76
CA LEU A 565 -43.76 3.12 1.07
C LEU A 565 -43.33 3.84 -0.21
N MET A 566 -43.13 5.16 -0.13
CA MET A 566 -42.63 5.92 -1.29
C MET A 566 -41.11 5.98 -1.22
N ASN A 567 -40.41 5.91 -2.36
CA ASN A 567 -38.95 5.95 -2.46
C ASN A 567 -38.29 7.04 -1.59
N THR A 568 -38.90 8.23 -1.48
CA THR A 568 -38.40 9.32 -0.59
C THR A 568 -38.36 9.01 0.90
N LEU A 569 -39.21 8.10 1.37
CA LEU A 569 -39.24 7.62 2.76
C LEU A 569 -38.32 6.42 2.96
N GLU A 570 -37.89 5.79 1.89
CA GLU A 570 -36.97 4.64 1.90
C GLU A 570 -35.50 5.07 1.97
N ALA A 571 -35.21 6.32 1.60
CA ALA A 571 -33.87 6.89 1.65
C ALA A 571 -33.18 6.68 3.03
N PRO A 572 -31.82 6.61 3.09
CA PRO A 572 -31.08 6.24 4.30
C PRO A 572 -31.31 7.17 5.50
N ASN A 573 -31.70 8.41 5.23
CA ASN A 573 -32.01 9.42 6.26
C ASN A 573 -33.47 9.34 6.78
N ARG A 574 -34.22 8.31 6.39
CA ARG A 574 -35.60 8.01 6.78
C ARG A 574 -35.71 6.58 7.29
N TRP A 575 -36.25 5.65 6.50
CA TRP A 575 -36.43 4.24 6.84
C TRP A 575 -35.34 3.33 6.27
N ASP A 576 -34.42 3.84 5.43
CA ASP A 576 -33.23 3.09 4.95
C ASP A 576 -33.60 1.67 4.45
N THR A 577 -34.66 1.63 3.65
CA THR A 577 -35.21 0.44 3.03
C THR A 577 -34.81 0.34 1.56
N ASN A 578 -35.12 -0.79 0.95
CA ASN A 578 -34.79 -1.11 -0.42
C ASN A 578 -36.00 -0.79 -1.33
N PRO A 579 -35.97 0.33 -2.09
CA PRO A 579 -37.09 0.81 -2.91
C PRO A 579 -37.36 -0.02 -4.15
N VAL A 580 -36.88 -1.25 -4.22
CA VAL A 580 -37.24 -2.22 -5.24
C VAL A 580 -37.52 -3.59 -4.62
N ASP A 581 -37.65 -3.73 -3.30
CA ASP A 581 -37.85 -4.97 -2.57
C ASP A 581 -38.84 -4.68 -1.45
N ASP A 582 -40.04 -5.27 -1.52
CA ASP A 582 -41.15 -4.92 -0.65
C ASP A 582 -40.94 -5.30 0.82
N ASP A 583 -39.97 -6.16 1.11
CA ASP A 583 -39.59 -6.68 2.42
C ASP A 583 -38.06 -6.61 2.55
N THR A 584 -37.55 -5.53 3.15
CA THR A 584 -36.12 -5.20 3.19
C THR A 584 -35.33 -6.11 4.11
N ASP A 585 -35.88 -6.46 5.27
CA ASP A 585 -35.19 -7.23 6.32
C ASP A 585 -35.53 -8.73 6.29
N GLY A 586 -36.57 -9.13 5.55
CA GLY A 586 -36.92 -10.52 5.27
C GLY A 586 -37.79 -11.16 6.33
N ASP A 587 -38.44 -10.37 7.18
CA ASP A 587 -39.31 -10.84 8.26
C ASP A 587 -40.74 -11.21 7.79
N ARG A 588 -41.02 -11.00 6.49
CA ARG A 588 -42.28 -11.23 5.76
C ARG A 588 -43.33 -10.13 5.89
N LEU A 589 -43.01 -9.02 6.54
CA LEU A 589 -43.84 -7.82 6.54
C LEU A 589 -43.39 -6.89 5.41
N PRO A 590 -44.31 -6.19 4.74
CA PRO A 590 -43.92 -5.16 3.78
C PRO A 590 -43.46 -3.88 4.47
N ASP A 591 -42.41 -3.22 3.96
CA ASP A 591 -41.79 -2.08 4.65
C ASP A 591 -42.80 -0.95 4.92
N GLY A 592 -43.65 -0.61 3.95
CA GLY A 592 -44.69 0.40 4.10
C GLY A 592 -45.77 0.06 5.14
N TRP A 593 -46.05 -1.24 5.35
CA TRP A 593 -46.97 -1.71 6.38
C TRP A 593 -46.36 -1.50 7.77
N GLU A 594 -45.10 -1.87 7.94
CA GLU A 594 -44.35 -1.71 9.19
C GLU A 594 -44.22 -0.24 9.57
N VAL A 595 -43.82 0.61 8.62
CA VAL A 595 -43.74 2.07 8.82
C VAL A 595 -45.07 2.62 9.31
N HIS A 596 -46.18 2.19 8.72
CA HIS A 596 -47.51 2.65 9.13
C HIS A 596 -47.84 2.32 10.59
N TYR A 597 -47.60 1.07 10.99
CA TYR A 597 -47.94 0.60 12.34
C TYR A 597 -46.91 1.02 13.40
N SER A 598 -45.65 1.18 13.01
CA SER A 598 -44.61 1.82 13.83
C SER A 598 -44.94 3.29 14.13
N GLU A 599 -45.38 4.06 13.14
CA GLU A 599 -45.86 5.43 13.37
C GLU A 599 -47.12 5.45 14.24
N LEU A 600 -48.05 4.50 14.03
CA LEU A 600 -49.28 4.40 14.81
C LEU A 600 -48.98 4.11 16.29
N SER A 601 -48.13 3.12 16.59
CA SER A 601 -47.77 2.72 17.95
C SER A 601 -47.08 3.86 18.72
N LEU A 602 -46.17 4.59 18.06
CA LEU A 602 -45.52 5.80 18.59
C LEU A 602 -46.54 6.91 18.85
N SER A 603 -47.51 7.11 17.94
CA SER A 603 -48.55 8.14 18.09
C SER A 603 -49.51 7.86 19.24
N LEU A 604 -49.79 6.58 19.51
CA LEU A 604 -50.62 6.10 20.61
C LEU A 604 -49.84 6.05 21.94
N GLY A 605 -48.50 6.13 21.88
CA GLY A 605 -47.62 6.13 23.05
C GLY A 605 -47.52 4.75 23.72
N LEU A 606 -47.61 3.69 22.93
CA LEU A 606 -47.50 2.30 23.39
C LEU A 606 -46.05 1.90 23.65
N VAL A 607 -45.11 2.48 22.89
CA VAL A 607 -43.67 2.25 22.99
C VAL A 607 -42.90 3.52 23.39
N ASP A 608 -41.75 3.35 24.05
CA ASP A 608 -40.85 4.46 24.39
C ASP A 608 -39.80 4.65 23.30
N ASN A 609 -39.88 5.76 22.57
CA ASN A 609 -38.92 6.10 21.52
C ASN A 609 -37.46 6.11 22.02
N ASN A 610 -37.20 6.36 23.31
CA ASN A 610 -35.84 6.35 23.85
C ASN A 610 -35.24 4.94 23.97
N THR A 611 -36.05 3.89 24.13
CA THR A 611 -35.56 2.51 24.24
C THR A 611 -35.24 1.95 22.87
N LEU A 612 -36.11 2.19 21.88
CA LEU A 612 -35.92 1.77 20.49
C LEU A 612 -34.74 2.49 19.83
N SER A 613 -34.65 3.82 19.98
CA SER A 613 -33.49 4.58 19.45
C SER A 613 -32.15 4.22 20.10
N ALA A 614 -32.14 3.57 21.27
CA ALA A 614 -30.91 3.08 21.89
C ALA A 614 -30.37 1.80 21.24
N VAL A 615 -31.25 1.00 20.62
CA VAL A 615 -30.89 -0.19 19.83
C VAL A 615 -30.76 0.11 18.34
N GLY A 616 -31.21 1.28 17.90
CA GLY A 616 -31.07 1.76 16.51
C GLY A 616 -32.37 1.73 15.71
N ALA A 617 -33.43 1.14 16.28
CA ALA A 617 -34.75 1.07 15.68
C ALA A 617 -35.50 2.41 15.77
N ARG A 618 -36.27 2.71 14.71
CA ARG A 618 -37.12 3.89 14.52
C ARG A 618 -38.57 3.62 14.90
N GLY A 619 -38.94 2.35 15.09
CA GLY A 619 -40.24 1.87 15.53
C GLY A 619 -40.12 0.48 16.18
N PRO A 620 -41.22 -0.11 16.68
CA PRO A 620 -41.26 -1.50 17.13
C PRO A 620 -41.33 -2.52 15.99
N MET A 621 -41.60 -2.08 14.77
CA MET A 621 -41.53 -2.86 13.52
C MET A 621 -40.75 -1.97 12.53
N ASP A 622 -39.43 -1.88 12.68
CA ASP A 622 -38.58 -1.06 11.83
C ASP A 622 -38.09 -1.90 10.65
N PRO A 623 -38.51 -1.61 9.40
CA PRO A 623 -38.32 -2.45 8.21
C PRO A 623 -36.85 -2.69 7.78
N LYS A 624 -35.89 -2.11 8.50
CA LYS A 624 -34.46 -2.34 8.29
C LYS A 624 -33.93 -3.45 9.20
N MET A 625 -34.70 -3.84 10.21
CA MET A 625 -34.24 -4.65 11.33
C MET A 625 -35.21 -5.79 11.55
N ASP A 626 -34.77 -7.01 11.22
CA ASP A 626 -35.57 -8.22 11.37
C ASP A 626 -36.14 -8.38 12.80
N ASP A 627 -35.43 -7.86 13.82
CA ASP A 627 -35.81 -7.84 15.25
C ASP A 627 -35.51 -6.44 15.83
N SER A 628 -36.54 -5.60 15.91
CA SER A 628 -36.45 -4.18 16.28
C SER A 628 -36.15 -3.93 17.75
N ASP A 629 -36.60 -4.82 18.63
CA ASP A 629 -36.47 -4.66 20.09
C ASP A 629 -35.36 -5.54 20.71
N VAL A 630 -34.78 -6.43 19.90
CA VAL A 630 -33.63 -7.29 20.15
C VAL A 630 -33.91 -8.34 21.23
N ASP A 631 -35.13 -8.88 21.25
CA ASP A 631 -35.54 -9.96 22.15
C ASP A 631 -35.31 -11.38 21.60
N GLY A 632 -35.01 -11.47 20.30
CA GLY A 632 -34.73 -12.70 19.56
C GLY A 632 -35.92 -13.30 18.81
N ILE A 633 -37.04 -12.58 18.71
CA ILE A 633 -38.18 -12.88 17.85
C ILE A 633 -38.22 -11.82 16.74
N ASP A 634 -38.39 -12.26 15.49
CA ASP A 634 -38.47 -11.34 14.36
C ASP A 634 -39.80 -10.56 14.42
N ASP A 635 -39.82 -9.30 13.97
CA ASP A 635 -40.97 -8.39 14.10
C ASP A 635 -42.24 -9.01 13.45
N GLY A 636 -42.12 -9.69 12.32
CA GLY A 636 -43.21 -10.44 11.68
C GLY A 636 -43.76 -11.63 12.50
N GLN A 637 -42.98 -12.19 13.42
CA GLN A 637 -43.36 -13.29 14.30
C GLN A 637 -43.79 -12.83 15.71
N GLU A 638 -43.72 -11.54 16.01
CA GLU A 638 -44.20 -10.99 17.27
C GLU A 638 -45.73 -10.88 17.31
N ASP A 639 -46.31 -10.95 18.52
CA ASP A 639 -47.69 -10.57 18.83
C ASP A 639 -47.64 -9.30 19.68
N PHE A 640 -47.61 -8.14 19.01
CA PHE A 640 -47.31 -6.86 19.64
C PHE A 640 -48.42 -6.37 20.59
N ASP A 641 -49.69 -6.62 20.27
CA ASP A 641 -50.84 -6.18 21.07
C ASP A 641 -51.42 -7.26 22.01
N GLY A 642 -50.95 -8.50 21.88
CA GLY A 642 -51.23 -9.62 22.77
C GLY A 642 -52.66 -10.13 22.65
N ASP A 643 -53.19 -10.17 21.43
CA ASP A 643 -54.60 -10.47 21.16
C ASP A 643 -54.88 -11.94 20.81
N GLY A 644 -53.83 -12.76 20.77
CA GLY A 644 -53.92 -14.19 20.57
C GLY A 644 -54.78 -14.95 21.61
N LEU A 645 -54.91 -16.26 21.42
CA LEU A 645 -55.81 -17.06 22.26
C LEU A 645 -55.21 -17.29 23.65
N ASN A 646 -56.08 -17.20 24.67
CA ASN A 646 -55.63 -17.44 26.04
C ASN A 646 -55.11 -18.88 26.25
N ARG A 647 -53.79 -19.05 26.37
CA ARG A 647 -53.12 -20.35 26.58
C ARG A 647 -53.66 -21.15 27.74
N THR A 648 -53.98 -20.49 28.86
CA THR A 648 -54.54 -21.19 30.03
C THR A 648 -55.91 -21.81 29.70
N HIS A 649 -56.72 -21.11 28.90
CA HIS A 649 -58.00 -21.63 28.43
C HIS A 649 -57.80 -22.80 27.46
N LEU A 650 -56.83 -22.71 26.54
CA LEU A 650 -56.48 -23.79 25.62
C LEU A 650 -55.98 -25.04 26.38
N LEU A 651 -55.12 -24.87 27.38
CA LEU A 651 -54.63 -25.97 28.23
C LEU A 651 -55.78 -26.66 28.97
N TYR A 652 -56.73 -25.92 29.55
CA TYR A 652 -57.91 -26.52 30.17
C TYR A 652 -58.87 -27.18 29.16
N ARG A 653 -58.79 -26.81 27.88
CA ARG A 653 -59.64 -27.32 26.81
C ARG A 653 -59.10 -28.62 26.20
N TYR A 654 -57.82 -28.64 25.83
CA TYR A 654 -57.18 -29.74 25.12
C TYR A 654 -56.33 -30.64 26.03
N CYS A 655 -55.91 -30.15 27.19
CA CYS A 655 -55.17 -30.92 28.19
C CYS A 655 -55.65 -30.67 29.63
N PRO A 656 -56.92 -30.96 30.00
CA PRO A 656 -57.45 -30.63 31.32
C PRO A 656 -56.64 -31.17 32.52
N GLY A 657 -55.81 -32.21 32.32
CA GLY A 657 -54.91 -32.78 33.33
C GLY A 657 -53.52 -32.14 33.42
N TRP A 658 -53.21 -31.08 32.67
CA TRP A 658 -51.87 -30.47 32.59
C TRP A 658 -51.27 -30.04 33.93
N ASP A 659 -52.12 -29.63 34.89
CA ASP A 659 -51.72 -29.15 36.22
C ASP A 659 -51.78 -30.23 37.32
N ASP A 660 -52.25 -31.46 37.02
CA ASP A 660 -52.33 -32.58 37.95
C ASP A 660 -51.45 -33.75 37.51
N PRO A 661 -50.29 -34.00 38.16
CA PRO A 661 -49.41 -35.12 37.82
C PRO A 661 -50.02 -36.52 38.08
N GLN A 662 -51.24 -36.61 38.62
CA GLN A 662 -52.01 -37.84 38.79
C GLN A 662 -53.10 -38.03 37.72
N ASN A 663 -53.33 -37.03 36.87
CA ASN A 663 -54.28 -37.05 35.77
C ASN A 663 -53.54 -37.11 34.43
N SER A 664 -54.00 -37.93 33.49
CA SER A 664 -53.40 -38.07 32.15
C SER A 664 -54.39 -37.75 31.04
N GLU A 665 -55.48 -37.06 31.35
CA GLU A 665 -56.45 -36.56 30.38
C GLU A 665 -55.84 -35.39 29.61
N CYS A 666 -55.17 -35.73 28.51
CA CYS A 666 -54.48 -34.80 27.64
C CYS A 666 -54.55 -35.28 26.19
N HIS A 667 -55.24 -34.51 25.34
CA HIS A 667 -55.39 -34.79 23.91
C HIS A 667 -54.25 -34.17 23.09
N ILE A 668 -53.76 -33.00 23.52
CA ILE A 668 -52.58 -32.32 22.97
C ILE A 668 -51.62 -32.02 24.12
N ASP A 669 -50.49 -32.72 24.15
CA ASP A 669 -49.52 -32.68 25.26
C ASP A 669 -48.60 -31.45 25.17
N PRO A 670 -48.71 -30.47 26.09
CA PRO A 670 -47.88 -29.26 26.06
C PRO A 670 -46.40 -29.54 26.33
N THR A 671 -46.04 -30.74 26.80
CA THR A 671 -44.64 -31.13 27.01
C THR A 671 -44.00 -31.79 25.79
N SER A 672 -44.81 -32.16 24.80
CA SER A 672 -44.32 -32.59 23.50
C SER A 672 -44.01 -31.38 22.63
N GLU A 673 -42.99 -31.47 21.78
CA GLU A 673 -42.59 -30.40 20.84
C GLU A 673 -43.80 -29.89 20.03
N ALA A 674 -44.43 -30.76 19.25
CA ALA A 674 -45.63 -30.42 18.46
C ALA A 674 -46.86 -29.97 19.27
N GLY A 675 -46.90 -30.24 20.58
CA GLY A 675 -47.99 -29.77 21.43
C GLY A 675 -47.67 -28.43 22.09
N ASN A 676 -46.39 -28.14 22.39
CA ASN A 676 -45.96 -26.83 22.82
C ASN A 676 -46.16 -25.82 21.68
N ASP A 677 -45.73 -26.18 20.46
CA ASP A 677 -45.91 -25.37 19.25
C ASP A 677 -47.40 -25.04 19.03
N PHE A 678 -48.32 -26.03 19.16
CA PHE A 678 -49.77 -25.78 19.10
C PHE A 678 -50.27 -24.68 20.05
N TYR A 679 -49.78 -24.66 21.28
CA TYR A 679 -50.23 -23.68 22.26
C TYR A 679 -49.52 -22.35 22.09
N ASP A 680 -48.27 -22.34 21.61
CA ASP A 680 -47.47 -21.14 21.35
C ASP A 680 -48.04 -20.40 20.12
N ASP A 681 -48.23 -21.11 19.00
CA ASP A 681 -48.79 -20.56 17.74
C ASP A 681 -50.22 -20.02 17.90
N LEU A 682 -50.99 -20.57 18.84
CA LEU A 682 -52.33 -20.07 19.13
C LEU A 682 -52.34 -18.96 20.18
N GLU A 683 -51.34 -18.92 21.05
CA GLU A 683 -51.21 -17.87 22.07
C GLU A 683 -50.75 -16.55 21.48
N ASN A 684 -49.93 -16.61 20.43
CA ASN A 684 -49.39 -15.46 19.73
C ASN A 684 -50.09 -15.35 18.37
N PHE A 685 -50.93 -14.34 18.19
CA PHE A 685 -51.42 -14.00 16.85
C PHE A 685 -50.42 -13.03 16.24
N THR A 686 -49.65 -13.52 15.27
CA THR A 686 -48.44 -12.81 14.84
C THR A 686 -48.76 -11.62 13.93
N ASN A 687 -47.92 -10.58 13.95
CA ASN A 687 -48.02 -9.42 13.07
C ASN A 687 -48.15 -9.83 11.58
N PHE A 688 -47.46 -10.90 11.15
CA PHE A 688 -47.60 -11.44 9.80
C PHE A 688 -48.97 -12.06 9.53
N GLU A 689 -49.54 -12.80 10.48
CA GLU A 689 -50.91 -13.33 10.36
C GLU A 689 -51.94 -12.20 10.31
N GLU A 690 -51.69 -11.11 11.02
CA GLU A 690 -52.53 -9.91 10.95
C GLU A 690 -52.45 -9.22 9.60
N TYR A 691 -51.25 -9.09 9.03
CA TYR A 691 -51.06 -8.60 7.68
C TYR A 691 -51.86 -9.46 6.66
N GLN A 692 -51.79 -10.79 6.77
CA GLN A 692 -52.53 -11.70 5.89
C GLN A 692 -54.05 -11.58 6.01
N ASN A 693 -54.55 -11.34 7.23
CA ASN A 693 -55.99 -11.24 7.50
C ASN A 693 -56.55 -9.81 7.42
N GLY A 694 -55.68 -8.80 7.31
CA GLY A 694 -56.06 -7.39 7.25
C GLY A 694 -56.53 -6.82 8.59
N THR A 695 -56.00 -7.32 9.70
CA THR A 695 -56.24 -6.85 11.08
C THR A 695 -55.13 -5.87 11.52
N ASN A 696 -55.13 -5.41 12.77
CA ASN A 696 -54.31 -4.30 13.23
C ASN A 696 -53.37 -4.71 14.37
N PRO A 697 -52.05 -4.78 14.13
CA PRO A 697 -51.06 -5.28 15.10
C PRO A 697 -50.86 -4.42 16.33
N VAL A 698 -51.41 -3.22 16.32
CA VAL A 698 -51.29 -2.25 17.41
C VAL A 698 -52.59 -2.20 18.22
N ASN A 699 -53.67 -2.79 17.72
CA ASN A 699 -54.98 -2.70 18.32
C ASN A 699 -55.71 -4.05 18.31
N PRO A 700 -55.92 -4.65 19.50
CA PRO A 700 -56.31 -6.06 19.64
C PRO A 700 -57.79 -6.34 19.30
N ASP A 701 -58.50 -5.40 18.69
CA ASP A 701 -59.93 -5.49 18.32
C ASP A 701 -60.15 -4.48 17.19
N THR A 702 -59.83 -4.90 15.96
CA THR A 702 -59.78 -4.03 14.77
C THR A 702 -61.14 -3.42 14.44
N ASP A 703 -62.22 -4.19 14.58
CA ASP A 703 -63.57 -3.78 14.19
C ASP A 703 -64.41 -3.18 15.35
N GLY A 704 -63.91 -3.30 16.58
CA GLY A 704 -64.46 -2.73 17.80
C GLY A 704 -65.68 -3.48 18.34
N ASP A 705 -65.87 -4.74 17.97
CA ASP A 705 -67.02 -5.54 18.36
C ASP A 705 -66.87 -6.27 19.72
N GLN A 706 -65.68 -6.17 20.34
CA GLN A 706 -65.23 -6.79 21.59
C GLN A 706 -64.69 -8.22 21.46
N TRP A 707 -64.52 -8.74 20.25
CA TRP A 707 -63.70 -9.91 20.00
C TRP A 707 -62.29 -9.48 19.63
N PHE A 708 -61.31 -10.25 20.08
CA PHE A 708 -59.93 -10.03 19.67
C PHE A 708 -59.69 -10.67 18.31
N ASP A 709 -58.87 -10.05 17.47
CA ASP A 709 -58.72 -10.39 16.07
C ASP A 709 -58.21 -11.83 15.92
N GLY A 710 -57.22 -12.25 16.72
CA GLY A 710 -56.77 -13.64 16.77
C GLY A 710 -57.89 -14.64 17.12
N SER A 711 -58.80 -14.25 18.03
CA SER A 711 -59.98 -15.05 18.34
C SER A 711 -61.03 -15.04 17.23
N GLU A 712 -61.19 -13.93 16.52
CA GLU A 712 -62.11 -13.84 15.39
C GLU A 712 -61.66 -14.72 14.24
N VAL A 713 -60.40 -14.61 13.82
CA VAL A 713 -59.83 -15.41 12.72
C VAL A 713 -59.90 -16.90 13.06
N TYR A 714 -59.55 -17.28 14.28
CA TYR A 714 -59.57 -18.68 14.70
C TYR A 714 -60.98 -19.30 14.70
N HIS A 715 -61.98 -18.58 15.22
CA HIS A 715 -63.34 -19.13 15.44
C HIS A 715 -64.32 -18.91 14.27
N GLN A 716 -63.85 -18.38 13.14
CA GLN A 716 -64.64 -18.28 11.93
C GLN A 716 -64.94 -19.67 11.34
N ASP A 717 -66.14 -19.83 10.76
CA ASP A 717 -66.57 -21.02 10.02
C ASP A 717 -66.79 -20.58 8.57
N GLN A 718 -65.75 -20.76 7.74
CA GLN A 718 -65.67 -20.15 6.40
C GLN A 718 -66.60 -20.83 5.39
N ASP A 719 -66.84 -22.13 5.53
CA ASP A 719 -67.68 -22.92 4.62
C ASP A 719 -69.01 -23.40 5.23
N GLY A 720 -69.22 -23.19 6.52
CA GLY A 720 -70.46 -23.46 7.23
C GLY A 720 -70.64 -24.93 7.65
N ASP A 721 -69.57 -25.72 7.71
CA ASP A 721 -69.63 -27.13 8.07
C ASP A 721 -69.66 -27.40 9.58
N GLY A 722 -69.36 -26.37 10.37
CA GLY A 722 -69.36 -26.35 11.82
C GLY A 722 -68.04 -26.75 12.47
N MET A 723 -66.93 -26.79 11.73
CA MET A 723 -65.57 -26.70 12.24
C MET A 723 -65.12 -25.23 12.30
N TRP A 724 -63.99 -24.98 12.95
CA TRP A 724 -63.42 -23.64 13.07
C TRP A 724 -62.20 -23.55 12.17
N ALA A 725 -62.12 -22.48 11.38
CA ALA A 725 -61.12 -22.29 10.35
C ALA A 725 -59.69 -22.37 10.90
N GLY A 726 -59.42 -21.78 12.07
CA GLY A 726 -58.10 -21.88 12.70
C GLY A 726 -57.76 -23.30 13.18
N TRP A 727 -58.76 -24.07 13.62
CA TRP A 727 -58.57 -25.49 13.98
C TRP A 727 -58.32 -26.34 12.73
N GLU A 728 -59.04 -26.06 11.65
CA GLU A 728 -58.87 -26.74 10.37
C GLU A 728 -57.48 -26.48 9.79
N TYR A 729 -57.06 -25.22 9.74
CA TYR A 729 -55.73 -24.81 9.30
C TYR A 729 -54.62 -25.55 10.05
N TYR A 730 -54.67 -25.55 11.40
CA TYR A 730 -53.65 -26.21 12.22
C TYR A 730 -53.52 -27.71 11.93
N PHE A 731 -54.63 -28.41 11.73
CA PHE A 731 -54.62 -29.84 11.40
C PHE A 731 -54.48 -30.11 9.88
N GLY A 732 -54.23 -29.09 9.05
CA GLY A 732 -54.05 -29.23 7.61
C GLY A 732 -55.31 -29.71 6.88
N PHE A 733 -56.47 -29.29 7.37
CA PHE A 733 -57.76 -29.34 6.68
C PHE A 733 -57.93 -28.05 5.85
N ASP A 734 -58.84 -28.05 4.87
CA ASP A 734 -59.04 -26.90 3.99
C ASP A 734 -60.27 -26.14 4.50
N PRO A 735 -60.12 -24.95 5.13
CA PRO A 735 -61.24 -24.19 5.71
C PRO A 735 -62.34 -23.82 4.70
N PHE A 736 -62.10 -24.01 3.40
CA PHE A 736 -63.06 -23.73 2.33
C PHE A 736 -63.66 -25.01 1.71
N ASP A 737 -63.31 -26.22 2.17
CA ASP A 737 -63.86 -27.50 1.70
C ASP A 737 -64.70 -28.24 2.76
N PRO A 738 -66.05 -28.13 2.72
CA PRO A 738 -66.93 -28.66 3.77
C PRO A 738 -67.01 -30.21 3.78
N ALA A 739 -66.26 -30.87 2.91
CA ALA A 739 -66.19 -32.31 2.82
C ALA A 739 -65.28 -32.92 3.89
N ASP A 740 -64.26 -32.20 4.34
CA ASP A 740 -63.27 -32.71 5.28
C ASP A 740 -63.80 -32.89 6.71
N ALA A 741 -64.82 -32.13 7.13
CA ALA A 741 -65.60 -32.40 8.36
C ALA A 741 -66.10 -33.84 8.46
N ASN A 742 -66.41 -34.46 7.31
CA ASN A 742 -67.00 -35.80 7.22
C ASN A 742 -65.96 -36.91 7.02
N ILE A 743 -64.68 -36.60 7.15
CA ILE A 743 -63.56 -37.56 7.03
C ILE A 743 -63.14 -38.01 8.44
N ASP A 744 -62.79 -39.28 8.57
CA ASP A 744 -62.10 -39.87 9.73
C ASP A 744 -60.61 -39.97 9.34
N SER A 745 -59.82 -39.02 9.81
CA SER A 745 -58.45 -38.80 9.31
C SER A 745 -57.42 -39.75 9.90
N ASP A 746 -57.62 -40.22 11.13
CA ASP A 746 -56.71 -41.11 11.84
C ASP A 746 -57.20 -42.57 11.92
N GLY A 747 -58.44 -42.82 11.53
CA GLY A 747 -59.04 -44.14 11.40
C GLY A 747 -59.53 -44.74 12.72
N ASP A 748 -59.80 -43.90 13.73
CA ASP A 748 -60.28 -44.34 15.05
C ASP A 748 -61.80 -44.57 15.10
N GLY A 749 -62.52 -44.15 14.06
CA GLY A 749 -63.98 -44.25 13.92
C GLY A 749 -64.76 -42.98 14.26
N HIS A 750 -64.09 -41.87 14.56
CA HIS A 750 -64.65 -40.54 14.78
C HIS A 750 -64.37 -39.62 13.57
N LEU A 751 -65.31 -38.73 13.25
CA LEU A 751 -65.15 -37.77 12.14
C LEU A 751 -64.44 -36.51 12.64
N ASN A 752 -63.71 -35.81 11.77
CA ASN A 752 -63.00 -34.56 12.13
C ASN A 752 -63.93 -33.55 12.85
N LYS A 753 -65.16 -33.35 12.36
CA LYS A 753 -66.16 -32.48 13.02
C LYS A 753 -66.54 -32.94 14.43
N CYS A 754 -66.58 -34.24 14.65
CA CYS A 754 -66.85 -34.82 15.98
C CYS A 754 -65.71 -34.49 16.95
N GLU A 755 -64.48 -34.57 16.47
CA GLU A 755 -63.28 -34.32 17.26
C GLU A 755 -63.07 -32.84 17.56
N ASN A 756 -63.33 -31.94 16.59
CA ASN A 756 -63.36 -30.50 16.82
C ASN A 756 -64.32 -30.13 17.96
N LYS A 757 -65.54 -30.70 17.96
CA LYS A 757 -66.57 -30.45 18.98
C LYS A 757 -66.16 -30.90 20.39
N TRP A 758 -65.39 -31.98 20.49
CA TRP A 758 -64.96 -32.56 21.77
C TRP A 758 -63.50 -32.29 22.11
N ASN A 759 -62.81 -31.44 21.33
CA ASN A 759 -61.44 -31.01 21.55
C ASN A 759 -60.41 -32.16 21.56
N THR A 760 -60.61 -33.15 20.70
CA THR A 760 -59.67 -34.26 20.51
C THR A 760 -58.79 -34.04 19.28
N ASN A 761 -57.61 -34.69 19.25
CA ASN A 761 -56.65 -34.58 18.15
C ASN A 761 -56.98 -35.53 16.98
N PRO A 762 -57.40 -35.00 15.81
CA PRO A 762 -57.91 -35.77 14.68
C PRO A 762 -56.84 -36.46 13.82
N LYS A 763 -55.57 -36.33 14.20
CA LYS A 763 -54.44 -37.01 13.55
C LYS A 763 -53.89 -38.14 14.41
N SER A 764 -54.51 -38.42 15.55
CA SER A 764 -53.97 -39.30 16.58
C SER A 764 -55.02 -40.27 17.07
N ALA A 765 -54.99 -41.50 16.54
CA ALA A 765 -55.98 -42.55 16.84
C ALA A 765 -56.03 -43.03 18.31
N ILE A 766 -55.22 -42.43 19.19
CA ILE A 766 -55.23 -42.64 20.66
C ILE A 766 -55.94 -41.51 21.41
N SER A 767 -56.27 -40.40 20.74
CA SER A 767 -56.96 -39.25 21.26
C SER A 767 -58.38 -39.19 20.67
N PHE A 768 -59.35 -39.73 21.39
CA PHE A 768 -60.72 -39.87 20.89
C PHE A 768 -61.75 -39.44 21.95
N PRO A 769 -62.97 -39.06 21.53
CA PRO A 769 -64.04 -38.68 22.46
C PRO A 769 -64.41 -39.79 23.46
N GLY A 770 -64.63 -39.42 24.72
CA GLY A 770 -64.87 -40.33 25.83
C GLY A 770 -66.30 -40.92 25.91
N GLN A 771 -66.52 -41.81 26.90
CA GLN A 771 -67.85 -42.40 27.13
C GLN A 771 -68.87 -41.36 27.63
N GLY A 772 -69.71 -40.86 26.72
CA GLY A 772 -70.77 -39.87 27.00
C GLY A 772 -70.79 -38.71 25.99
N GLU A 773 -69.74 -38.60 25.19
CA GLU A 773 -69.51 -37.58 24.18
C GLU A 773 -70.01 -38.11 22.83
N LEU A 774 -71.32 -38.02 22.62
CA LEU A 774 -71.98 -38.57 21.45
C LEU A 774 -71.93 -37.58 20.28
N CYS A 775 -71.32 -38.01 19.18
CA CYS A 775 -71.44 -37.35 17.89
C CYS A 775 -72.62 -37.95 17.15
N SER A 776 -73.73 -37.22 17.07
CA SER A 776 -74.88 -37.69 16.28
C SER A 776 -74.70 -37.29 14.82
N GLU A 777 -75.08 -38.17 13.89
CA GLU A 777 -75.16 -37.88 12.44
C GLU A 777 -76.17 -36.75 12.09
N PHE A 778 -76.73 -36.05 13.09
CA PHE A 778 -77.79 -35.03 12.94
C PHE A 778 -77.45 -33.70 13.62
N ASP A 779 -76.24 -33.51 14.14
CA ASP A 779 -75.76 -32.24 14.72
C ASP A 779 -74.93 -31.41 13.73
#